data_AF-A0AA36HKS7-F1
#
_entry.id   AF-A0AA36HKS7-F1
#
_cell.length_a   1.000
_cell.length_b   1.000
_cell.length_c   1.000
_cell.angle_alpha   90.00
_cell.angle_beta   90.00
_cell.angle_gamma   90.00
#
_symmetry.space_group_name_H-M   'P 1'
#
loop_
_entity.id
_entity.type
_entity.pdbx_description
1 polymer ?
#
loop_
_entity_poly.entity_id
_entity_poly.type
_entity_poly.pdbx_seq_one_letter_code
_entity_poly.pdbx_strand_id
1 'polypeptide(L)'
;MSSPGIEQSFYDIDEHFKRLEQQLQALERRFELHLENISTSKDHQSSQSTGDTACELTMPGTADVNASTVMPLPPAEAVVCPQPPESPVVTPRPAKPRPTKLGGAFEVKEAINVYNSRASVMARRDFGIDEEVLDMQTREYYQFGESTWDLAIFIGTGALGPAGSFQLCVLLVMNVAMQAIFVGIAWFNFFSASVDARTIEDAAWWRRSTAHSLAWYDPVSGSSLASRVCGGDKSLHISGIQMALYEDIKRYLKPNAEGLDAFLNGQVLCLVALICWYLMVIKEVSHALALHRGISAVASGPSRLEPRENPFTQVTHYRLTSISPMRRACSGMLLLYRLFAAVLLIYVGTVFLVYTVSVTDLILNAVALGIILEIDDLIFDALATTPGRHLVHHLEPLPMPSFPRWRGADVKSLSMSLLIPGLVCLVYFTMLALMVENLREVAEQLCGGTHNFVWSVDKRGVTVMAATNLHRDRVADKLHAKAMEEMFQATDLLSETGFPGRNWTYAATVDSLDFLKAMTTLHEEDVIDITNPSCGNLADQDPPMLAVLRHTLGNESIEGCKDVQSYCNSVSAPVPGKGPDEGRGYVTRMVCSDTCGCGDPGGMFAYVQGCPYGDNRPCSTIPKFRDEIYQATCEERTPELLRQHEPWLSWVEVIRNWATAGGNLDGQEEALLLAQALYDHGCGFGENLTAQNVTWGDCHEWNEDFDWDFKTVAFFCPETCQCTAATRESSCPFPRGKGCDQLKDCVLQRQQYYCIGDPGVDRIQGGIGIAYSSADFAIVKLTLRRALVKLLGVPWRAVTVNIFFVEVYFDVWRTPLPGVDLDSVEQILMGVDKEQFLQAWNQQLAANQLSQLKVSVTYFQVASKGTDEEG
;
A
#
# COMPACT_ATOMS: atom_id res chain seq x y z
N MET A 1 -7.68 27.08 52.13
CA MET A 1 -6.42 27.82 52.32
C MET A 1 -5.89 28.21 50.94
N SER A 2 -6.03 29.49 50.58
CA SER A 2 -5.57 30.06 49.30
C SER A 2 -4.25 30.79 49.54
N SER A 3 -3.17 30.34 48.88
CA SER A 3 -1.87 31.01 48.90
C SER A 3 -1.59 31.63 47.52
N PRO A 4 -1.33 32.95 47.42
CA PRO A 4 -1.01 33.62 46.17
C PRO A 4 0.51 33.60 45.97
N GLY A 5 1.02 32.68 45.16
CA GLY A 5 2.47 32.59 44.90
C GLY A 5 2.89 31.94 43.58
N ILE A 6 1.95 31.48 42.75
CA ILE A 6 2.27 30.70 41.54
C ILE A 6 2.14 31.54 40.25
N GLU A 7 1.35 32.63 40.24
CA GLU A 7 1.17 33.45 39.02
C GLU A 7 2.40 34.28 38.64
N GLN A 8 3.28 34.60 39.58
CA GLN A 8 4.47 35.42 39.28
C GLN A 8 5.59 34.61 38.61
N SER A 9 5.61 33.28 38.80
CA SER A 9 6.60 32.39 38.18
C SER A 9 6.33 32.11 36.69
N PHE A 10 5.07 32.22 36.24
CA PHE A 10 4.73 32.01 34.83
C PHE A 10 5.06 33.23 33.96
N TYR A 11 5.05 34.43 34.54
CA TYR A 11 5.35 35.66 33.81
C TYR A 11 6.86 35.79 33.48
N ASP A 12 7.73 35.35 34.38
CA ASP A 12 9.19 35.37 34.16
C ASP A 12 9.64 34.33 33.11
N ILE A 13 8.93 33.20 32.97
CA ILE A 13 9.26 32.17 31.96
C ILE A 13 8.88 32.66 30.55
N ASP A 14 7.75 33.35 30.39
CA ASP A 14 7.30 33.88 29.10
C ASP A 14 8.21 35.02 28.60
N GLU A 15 8.73 35.86 29.50
CA GLU A 15 9.72 36.88 29.15
C GLU A 15 11.07 36.26 28.75
N HIS A 16 11.47 35.16 29.40
CA HIS A 16 12.69 34.44 29.07
C HIS A 16 12.60 33.73 27.70
N PHE A 17 11.44 33.21 27.33
CA PHE A 17 11.18 32.64 26.00
C PHE A 17 11.22 33.70 24.89
N LYS A 18 10.61 34.88 25.13
CA LYS A 18 10.65 36.00 24.16
C LYS A 18 12.06 36.52 23.93
N ARG A 19 12.93 36.54 24.95
CA ARG A 19 14.35 36.89 24.78
C ARG A 19 15.12 35.85 23.97
N LEU A 20 14.81 34.56 24.14
CA LEU A 20 15.45 33.49 23.38
C LEU A 20 15.05 33.54 21.90
N GLU A 21 13.78 33.82 21.61
CA GLU A 21 13.26 33.95 20.24
C GLU A 21 13.89 35.15 19.51
N GLN A 22 14.06 36.29 20.19
CA GLN A 22 14.76 37.45 19.65
C GLN A 22 16.26 37.17 19.39
N GLN A 23 16.92 36.38 20.24
CA GLN A 23 18.30 35.97 20.01
C GLN A 23 18.44 35.03 18.81
N LEU A 24 17.48 34.12 18.61
CA LEU A 24 17.47 33.19 17.48
C LEU A 24 17.30 33.94 16.14
N GLN A 25 16.36 34.87 16.07
CA GLN A 25 16.13 35.70 14.87
C GLN A 25 17.34 36.60 14.54
N ALA A 26 18.07 37.08 15.55
CA ALA A 26 19.30 37.84 15.35
C ALA A 26 20.45 36.96 14.81
N LEU A 27 20.47 35.67 15.15
CA LEU A 27 21.47 34.70 14.69
C LEU A 27 21.19 34.27 13.25
N GLU A 28 19.92 34.08 12.91
CA GLU A 28 19.46 33.76 11.55
C GLU A 28 19.83 34.88 10.56
N ARG A 29 19.58 36.15 10.91
CA ARG A 29 20.03 37.29 10.09
C ARG A 29 21.54 37.39 9.92
N ARG A 30 22.33 36.99 10.93
CA ARG A 30 23.80 36.95 10.80
C ARG A 30 24.25 35.85 9.86
N PHE A 31 23.54 34.72 9.84
CA PHE A 31 23.84 33.61 8.96
C PHE A 31 23.50 33.94 7.50
N GLU A 32 22.37 34.60 7.24
CA GLU A 32 22.00 35.10 5.91
C GLU A 32 23.03 36.10 5.36
N LEU A 33 23.46 37.07 6.18
CA LEU A 33 24.51 38.03 5.79
C LEU A 33 25.86 37.34 5.50
N HIS A 34 26.14 36.19 6.13
CA HIS A 34 27.36 35.43 5.87
C HIS A 34 27.27 34.65 4.54
N LEU A 35 26.10 34.09 4.23
CA LEU A 35 25.83 33.43 2.95
C LEU A 35 25.88 34.41 1.77
N GLU A 36 25.37 35.63 1.95
CA GLU A 36 25.41 36.69 0.92
C GLU A 36 26.86 37.11 0.60
N ASN A 37 27.72 37.22 1.63
CA ASN A 37 29.15 37.49 1.48
C ASN A 37 29.93 36.32 0.83
N ILE A 38 29.50 35.07 1.03
CA ILE A 38 30.11 33.91 0.37
C ILE A 38 29.73 33.86 -1.12
N SER A 39 28.50 34.26 -1.47
CA SER A 39 28.06 34.27 -2.87
C SER A 39 28.82 35.31 -3.71
N THR A 40 29.09 36.49 -3.13
CA THR A 40 29.82 37.58 -3.81
C THR A 40 31.33 37.29 -3.96
N SER A 41 31.89 36.35 -3.18
CA SER A 41 33.29 35.93 -3.31
C SER A 41 33.53 34.90 -4.42
N LYS A 42 32.50 34.24 -4.96
CA LYS A 42 32.67 33.18 -5.98
C LYS A 42 32.79 33.69 -7.43
N ASP A 43 32.50 34.96 -7.69
CA ASP A 43 32.59 35.55 -9.03
C ASP A 43 34.00 36.04 -9.44
N HIS A 44 35.03 35.76 -8.63
CA HIS A 44 36.40 36.22 -8.91
C HIS A 44 37.50 35.16 -9.01
N GLN A 45 37.18 33.86 -9.00
CA GLN A 45 38.18 32.81 -9.23
C GLN A 45 37.64 31.65 -10.07
N SER A 46 37.75 31.79 -11.41
CA SER A 46 37.74 30.64 -12.32
C SER A 46 38.48 31.00 -13.63
N SER A 47 39.80 31.00 -13.56
CA SER A 47 40.66 30.79 -14.72
C SER A 47 41.96 30.12 -14.27
N GLN A 48 42.45 29.16 -15.05
CA GLN A 48 43.65 28.29 -14.87
C GLN A 48 43.37 26.97 -14.14
N SER A 49 43.92 25.82 -14.52
CA SER A 49 44.51 25.30 -15.76
C SER A 49 44.73 23.79 -15.55
N THR A 50 44.86 23.05 -16.66
CA THR A 50 45.70 21.84 -16.83
C THR A 50 45.41 20.60 -15.99
N GLY A 51 44.82 19.59 -16.65
CA GLY A 51 45.00 18.19 -16.31
C GLY A 51 45.85 17.51 -17.39
N ASP A 52 46.94 16.87 -16.98
CA ASP A 52 47.67 15.87 -17.76
C ASP A 52 47.93 14.63 -16.90
N THR A 53 47.40 13.53 -17.40
CA THR A 53 47.76 12.10 -17.28
C THR A 53 48.86 11.62 -16.31
N ALA A 54 48.53 10.58 -15.53
CA ALA A 54 49.30 9.33 -15.45
C ALA A 54 48.48 8.21 -14.78
N CYS A 55 48.34 7.08 -15.48
CA CYS A 55 47.90 5.79 -14.95
C CYS A 55 49.10 5.09 -14.29
N GLU A 56 48.90 4.45 -13.14
CA GLU A 56 49.78 3.38 -12.70
C GLU A 56 48.98 2.27 -12.00
N LEU A 57 49.15 1.06 -12.54
CA LEU A 57 48.64 -0.23 -12.06
C LEU A 57 49.31 -0.65 -10.76
N THR A 58 48.56 -1.27 -9.85
CA THR A 58 49.10 -2.36 -9.01
C THR A 58 47.98 -3.19 -8.37
N MET A 59 48.00 -4.49 -8.65
CA MET A 59 47.53 -5.61 -7.82
C MET A 59 48.81 -6.37 -7.41
N PRO A 60 48.92 -7.07 -6.26
CA PRO A 60 48.16 -8.32 -6.02
C PRO A 60 47.93 -8.77 -4.55
N GLY A 61 47.18 -9.88 -4.38
CA GLY A 61 47.31 -10.85 -3.27
C GLY A 61 46.00 -11.19 -2.54
N THR A 62 45.22 -12.21 -2.93
CA THR A 62 45.30 -13.68 -2.64
C THR A 62 44.96 -14.12 -1.20
N ALA A 63 43.86 -14.88 -1.06
CA ALA A 63 43.63 -16.07 -0.20
C ALA A 63 42.10 -16.35 -0.16
N ASP A 64 41.58 -17.32 -0.91
CA ASP A 64 41.40 -18.76 -0.63
C ASP A 64 40.03 -19.11 0.02
N VAL A 65 39.08 -19.71 -0.74
CA VAL A 65 38.66 -21.15 -0.71
C VAL A 65 37.40 -21.33 0.19
N ASN A 66 36.19 -21.75 -0.23
CA ASN A 66 35.68 -22.97 -0.91
C ASN A 66 34.25 -22.67 -1.44
N ALA A 67 33.91 -22.85 -2.73
CA ALA A 67 33.45 -24.07 -3.42
C ALA A 67 32.02 -24.57 -3.06
N SER A 68 31.05 -24.35 -3.97
CA SER A 68 30.17 -25.41 -4.52
C SER A 68 29.30 -24.92 -5.71
N THR A 69 29.59 -25.52 -6.87
CA THR A 69 28.70 -25.90 -8.00
C THR A 69 28.09 -24.83 -8.92
N VAL A 70 28.76 -24.70 -10.07
CA VAL A 70 28.42 -23.94 -11.28
C VAL A 70 27.69 -24.84 -12.30
N MET A 71 26.73 -24.28 -13.04
CA MET A 71 26.44 -24.68 -14.43
C MET A 71 26.77 -23.49 -15.36
N PRO A 72 27.43 -23.69 -16.51
CA PRO A 72 28.06 -22.61 -17.28
C PRO A 72 27.11 -21.97 -18.31
N LEU A 73 27.07 -20.64 -18.33
CA LEU A 73 26.53 -19.84 -19.44
C LEU A 73 27.62 -19.63 -20.52
N PRO A 74 27.25 -19.58 -21.81
CA PRO A 74 28.20 -19.42 -22.92
C PRO A 74 28.84 -18.02 -22.95
N PRO A 75 30.05 -17.88 -23.52
CA PRO A 75 30.80 -16.63 -23.50
C PRO A 75 30.12 -15.55 -24.35
N ALA A 76 29.99 -14.36 -23.75
CA ALA A 76 29.57 -13.15 -24.44
C ALA A 76 30.61 -12.76 -25.50
N GLU A 77 30.17 -12.66 -26.75
CA GLU A 77 30.93 -12.07 -27.83
C GLU A 77 31.21 -10.59 -27.53
N ALA A 78 32.47 -10.20 -27.69
CA ALA A 78 32.92 -8.83 -27.55
C ALA A 78 32.29 -7.97 -28.66
N VAL A 79 31.35 -7.10 -28.27
CA VAL A 79 30.83 -6.04 -29.13
C VAL A 79 31.90 -4.98 -29.28
N VAL A 80 32.57 -5.00 -30.44
CA VAL A 80 33.43 -3.94 -30.94
C VAL A 80 32.55 -2.74 -31.27
N CYS A 81 32.69 -1.64 -30.53
CA CYS A 81 32.07 -0.36 -30.90
C CYS A 81 32.78 0.20 -32.15
N PRO A 82 32.08 0.44 -33.28
CA PRO A 82 32.65 1.17 -34.40
C PRO A 82 32.80 2.65 -34.03
N GLN A 83 34.00 3.19 -34.20
CA GLN A 83 34.24 4.62 -34.10
C GLN A 83 33.50 5.36 -35.23
N PRO A 84 32.89 6.53 -34.94
CA PRO A 84 32.31 7.37 -35.97
C PRO A 84 33.43 8.00 -36.83
N PRO A 85 33.24 8.12 -38.16
CA PRO A 85 34.20 8.81 -39.02
C PRO A 85 34.25 10.30 -38.68
N GLU A 86 35.48 10.82 -38.58
CA GLU A 86 35.79 12.24 -38.43
C GLU A 86 35.15 13.06 -39.56
N SER A 87 34.28 13.99 -39.17
CA SER A 87 33.73 15.01 -40.05
C SER A 87 34.82 16.02 -40.44
N PRO A 88 34.92 16.44 -41.72
CA PRO A 88 35.91 17.41 -42.13
C PRO A 88 35.58 18.80 -41.58
N VAL A 89 36.59 19.42 -40.98
CA VAL A 89 36.64 20.81 -40.52
C VAL A 89 36.24 21.76 -41.64
N VAL A 90 35.08 22.40 -41.50
CA VAL A 90 34.63 23.50 -42.37
C VAL A 90 35.30 24.79 -41.91
N THR A 91 36.27 25.27 -42.70
CA THR A 91 36.88 26.60 -42.56
C THR A 91 35.86 27.72 -42.85
N PRO A 92 35.87 28.84 -42.11
CA PRO A 92 34.98 29.97 -42.38
C PRO A 92 35.40 30.74 -43.64
N ARG A 93 34.47 30.96 -44.58
CA ARG A 93 34.65 31.89 -45.70
C ARG A 93 34.46 33.36 -45.25
N PRO A 94 35.23 34.30 -45.83
CA PRO A 94 35.25 35.70 -45.40
C PRO A 94 34.03 36.51 -45.84
N ALA A 95 33.66 37.45 -44.97
CA ALA A 95 32.59 38.43 -45.16
C ALA A 95 32.84 39.35 -46.37
N LYS A 96 31.79 39.56 -47.17
CA LYS A 96 31.74 40.59 -48.23
C LYS A 96 31.55 41.99 -47.61
N PRO A 97 32.17 43.03 -48.19
CA PRO A 97 32.21 44.37 -47.60
C PRO A 97 30.89 45.15 -47.78
N ARG A 98 30.56 45.91 -46.72
CA ARG A 98 29.62 47.04 -46.71
C ARG A 98 30.03 48.09 -47.75
N PRO A 99 29.12 48.60 -48.58
CA PRO A 99 29.34 49.87 -49.25
C PRO A 99 28.95 51.02 -48.35
N THR A 100 29.92 51.93 -48.24
CA THR A 100 29.93 53.20 -47.52
C THR A 100 28.95 54.20 -48.14
N LYS A 101 28.39 55.04 -47.27
CA LYS A 101 27.60 56.24 -47.60
C LYS A 101 28.35 57.16 -48.58
N LEU A 102 27.67 57.62 -49.63
CA LEU A 102 28.00 58.87 -50.30
C LEU A 102 26.71 59.69 -50.44
N GLY A 103 26.75 60.89 -49.87
CA GLY A 103 25.64 61.84 -49.88
C GLY A 103 25.49 62.52 -51.24
N GLY A 104 24.25 62.85 -51.56
CA GLY A 104 23.87 63.73 -52.65
C GLY A 104 22.48 64.27 -52.35
N ALA A 105 22.41 65.54 -51.94
CA ALA A 105 21.18 66.29 -51.85
C ALA A 105 20.61 66.46 -53.27
N PHE A 106 19.38 66.01 -53.49
CA PHE A 106 18.61 66.36 -54.68
C PHE A 106 17.13 66.53 -54.31
N GLU A 107 16.53 67.54 -54.92
CA GLU A 107 15.39 68.32 -54.44
C GLU A 107 14.06 67.55 -54.37
N VAL A 108 13.37 67.70 -53.23
CA VAL A 108 12.03 67.17 -52.93
C VAL A 108 10.94 68.08 -53.52
N LYS A 109 11.03 68.47 -54.80
CA LYS A 109 9.98 69.28 -55.46
C LYS A 109 9.44 68.77 -56.80
N GLU A 110 9.97 67.68 -57.35
CA GLU A 110 9.42 67.08 -58.59
C GLU A 110 8.69 65.74 -58.40
N ALA A 111 8.83 65.06 -57.25
CA ALA A 111 8.19 63.76 -57.03
C ALA A 111 6.68 63.84 -56.69
N ILE A 112 6.16 65.02 -56.35
CA ILE A 112 4.73 65.19 -55.97
C ILE A 112 3.83 65.49 -57.19
N ASN A 113 4.39 65.99 -58.30
CA ASN A 113 3.60 66.26 -59.52
C ASN A 113 3.43 65.06 -60.47
N VAL A 114 4.20 63.99 -60.30
CA VAL A 114 4.02 62.74 -61.08
C VAL A 114 2.96 61.83 -60.44
N TYR A 115 2.71 61.96 -59.13
CA TYR A 115 1.68 61.17 -58.46
C TYR A 115 0.25 61.69 -58.70
N ASN A 116 0.09 63.00 -58.95
CA ASN A 116 -1.22 63.61 -59.19
C ASN A 116 -1.66 63.62 -60.67
N SER A 117 -0.79 63.24 -61.62
CA SER A 117 -1.13 63.10 -63.05
C SER A 117 -1.64 61.70 -63.43
N ARG A 118 -1.44 60.68 -62.58
CA ARG A 118 -2.02 59.34 -62.78
C ARG A 118 -3.44 59.17 -62.24
N ALA A 119 -3.93 60.12 -61.45
CA ALA A 119 -5.27 60.09 -60.86
C ALA A 119 -6.40 60.55 -61.81
N SER A 120 -6.09 61.17 -62.96
CA SER A 120 -7.08 61.67 -63.92
C SER A 120 -7.15 60.91 -65.25
N VAL A 121 -6.37 59.83 -65.43
CA VAL A 121 -6.45 58.92 -66.60
C VAL A 121 -7.03 57.55 -66.25
N MET A 122 -7.27 57.24 -64.96
CA MET A 122 -8.14 56.11 -64.56
C MET A 122 -9.60 56.53 -64.50
N ALA A 123 -10.08 57.15 -65.58
CA ALA A 123 -11.50 57.16 -65.87
C ALA A 123 -11.92 55.72 -66.18
N ARG A 124 -12.46 55.07 -65.14
CA ARG A 124 -13.33 53.88 -65.12
C ARG A 124 -13.68 53.36 -66.52
N ARG A 125 -12.74 52.64 -67.14
CA ARG A 125 -13.07 51.62 -68.13
C ARG A 125 -13.44 50.42 -67.28
N ASP A 126 -14.73 50.26 -67.04
CA ASP A 126 -15.28 48.97 -66.64
C ASP A 126 -14.97 48.01 -67.80
N PHE A 127 -13.77 47.42 -67.80
CA PHE A 127 -13.57 46.13 -68.41
C PHE A 127 -14.39 45.18 -67.55
N GLY A 128 -15.68 45.03 -67.89
CA GLY A 128 -16.44 43.88 -67.45
C GLY A 128 -15.68 42.66 -67.93
N ILE A 129 -14.90 42.05 -67.04
CA ILE A 129 -14.43 40.69 -67.27
C ILE A 129 -15.70 39.87 -67.11
N ASP A 130 -16.39 39.66 -68.22
CA ASP A 130 -17.59 38.84 -68.24
C ASP A 130 -17.26 37.47 -67.63
N GLU A 131 -18.17 36.95 -66.81
CA GLU A 131 -18.05 35.65 -66.12
C GLU A 131 -17.69 34.53 -67.12
N GLU A 132 -18.19 34.64 -68.36
CA GLU A 132 -17.88 33.74 -69.47
C GLU A 132 -16.42 33.80 -69.95
N VAL A 133 -15.76 34.98 -69.90
CA VAL A 133 -14.34 35.14 -70.24
C VAL A 133 -13.46 34.54 -69.14
N LEU A 134 -13.84 34.72 -67.88
CA LEU A 134 -13.21 34.06 -66.73
C LEU A 134 -13.36 32.53 -66.84
N ASP A 135 -14.54 32.02 -67.18
CA ASP A 135 -14.78 30.58 -67.36
C ASP A 135 -14.00 30.00 -68.54
N MET A 136 -13.85 30.74 -69.66
CA MET A 136 -13.00 30.30 -70.77
C MET A 136 -11.51 30.32 -70.42
N GLN A 137 -11.04 31.31 -69.65
CA GLN A 137 -9.64 31.42 -69.23
C GLN A 137 -9.26 30.45 -68.11
N THR A 138 -10.23 29.96 -67.33
CA THR A 138 -10.00 29.11 -66.17
C THR A 138 -10.31 27.63 -66.42
N ARG A 139 -10.26 27.17 -67.67
CA ARG A 139 -10.27 25.74 -67.97
C ARG A 139 -9.14 25.06 -67.21
N GLU A 140 -9.51 24.13 -66.35
CA GLU A 140 -8.54 23.35 -65.58
C GLU A 140 -7.87 22.33 -66.50
N TYR A 141 -6.54 22.29 -66.45
CA TYR A 141 -5.75 21.30 -67.17
C TYR A 141 -5.00 20.42 -66.16
N TYR A 142 -5.01 19.11 -66.38
CA TYR A 142 -4.23 18.18 -65.60
C TYR A 142 -2.85 18.04 -66.20
N GLN A 143 -1.83 18.49 -65.47
CA GLN A 143 -0.45 18.24 -65.83
C GLN A 143 -0.03 16.89 -65.25
N PHE A 144 0.52 16.02 -66.10
CA PHE A 144 1.08 14.74 -65.64
C PHE A 144 2.22 14.98 -64.66
N GLY A 145 2.14 14.33 -63.51
CA GLY A 145 3.16 14.37 -62.47
C GLY A 145 4.25 13.33 -62.68
N GLU A 146 5.36 13.52 -61.98
CA GLU A 146 6.50 12.59 -61.90
C GLU A 146 6.15 11.39 -60.98
N SER A 147 5.05 10.69 -61.32
CA SER A 147 4.50 9.60 -60.53
C SER A 147 4.43 8.31 -61.34
N THR A 148 4.69 7.18 -60.68
CA THR A 148 4.50 5.86 -61.30
C THR A 148 3.04 5.59 -61.68
N TRP A 149 2.07 6.23 -61.01
CA TRP A 149 0.64 6.12 -61.34
C TRP A 149 0.30 6.73 -62.69
N ASP A 150 0.86 7.90 -62.99
CA ASP A 150 0.64 8.63 -64.24
C ASP A 150 1.22 7.87 -65.42
N LEU A 151 2.39 7.26 -65.22
CA LEU A 151 3.08 6.49 -66.26
C LEU A 151 2.42 5.12 -66.53
N ALA A 152 1.69 4.56 -65.55
CA ALA A 152 1.00 3.27 -65.67
C ALA A 152 -0.04 3.23 -66.81
N ILE A 153 -0.62 4.38 -67.17
CA ILE A 153 -1.61 4.49 -68.27
C ILE A 153 -0.97 4.21 -69.63
N PHE A 154 0.35 4.39 -69.75
CA PHE A 154 1.10 4.20 -70.99
C PHE A 154 1.65 2.78 -71.16
N ILE A 155 1.45 1.87 -70.19
CA ILE A 155 1.84 0.46 -70.32
C ILE A 155 1.21 -0.14 -71.59
N GLY A 156 2.05 -0.76 -72.42
CA GLY A 156 1.65 -1.35 -73.69
C GLY A 156 1.40 -0.33 -74.82
N THR A 157 1.82 0.93 -74.67
CA THR A 157 1.92 1.85 -75.83
C THR A 157 3.18 1.58 -76.65
N GLY A 158 3.11 1.88 -77.95
CA GLY A 158 4.30 1.88 -78.82
C GLY A 158 5.37 2.91 -78.40
N ALA A 159 5.00 3.95 -77.62
CA ALA A 159 5.92 5.01 -77.19
C ALA A 159 7.02 4.52 -76.22
N LEU A 160 6.72 3.51 -75.39
CA LEU A 160 7.64 2.96 -74.40
C LEU A 160 8.32 1.65 -74.86
N GLY A 161 7.80 1.04 -75.93
CA GLY A 161 8.19 -0.29 -76.38
C GLY A 161 7.83 -1.42 -75.38
N PRO A 162 8.06 -2.69 -75.75
CA PRO A 162 7.73 -3.84 -74.90
C PRO A 162 8.55 -3.89 -73.60
N ALA A 163 9.86 -3.62 -73.67
CA ALA A 163 10.74 -3.66 -72.51
C ALA A 163 10.45 -2.54 -71.50
N GLY A 164 10.22 -1.31 -71.98
CA GLY A 164 9.82 -0.19 -71.12
C GLY A 164 8.46 -0.43 -70.47
N SER A 165 7.50 -0.99 -71.22
CA SER A 165 6.20 -1.40 -70.66
C SER A 165 6.32 -2.48 -69.59
N PHE A 166 7.20 -3.46 -69.78
CA PHE A 166 7.48 -4.50 -68.77
C PHE A 166 8.09 -3.90 -67.50
N GLN A 167 9.11 -3.04 -67.64
CA GLN A 167 9.72 -2.35 -66.49
C GLN A 167 8.70 -1.52 -65.72
N LEU A 168 7.82 -0.78 -66.39
CA LEU A 168 6.78 -0.01 -65.73
C LEU A 168 5.73 -0.86 -65.01
N CYS A 169 5.40 -2.02 -65.57
CA CYS A 169 4.55 -2.98 -64.88
C CYS A 169 5.21 -3.47 -63.58
N VAL A 170 6.51 -3.76 -63.61
CA VAL A 170 7.29 -4.12 -62.40
C VAL A 170 7.30 -2.97 -61.39
N LEU A 171 7.53 -1.73 -61.82
CA LEU A 171 7.52 -0.56 -60.93
C LEU A 171 6.14 -0.32 -60.29
N LEU A 172 5.06 -0.50 -61.04
CA LEU A 172 3.70 -0.40 -60.52
C LEU A 172 3.42 -1.48 -59.47
N VAL A 173 3.81 -2.73 -59.73
CA VAL A 173 3.66 -3.84 -58.76
C VAL A 173 4.49 -3.58 -57.51
N MET A 174 5.73 -3.11 -57.68
CA MET A 174 6.60 -2.76 -56.55
C MET A 174 6.01 -1.63 -55.71
N ASN A 175 5.47 -0.58 -56.35
CA ASN A 175 4.82 0.52 -55.65
C ASN A 175 3.61 0.05 -54.83
N VAL A 176 2.71 -0.73 -55.44
CA VAL A 176 1.57 -1.35 -54.74
C VAL A 176 2.03 -2.23 -53.58
N ALA A 177 3.06 -3.05 -53.79
CA ALA A 177 3.59 -3.94 -52.74
C ALA A 177 4.21 -3.15 -51.58
N MET A 178 5.00 -2.11 -51.85
CA MET A 178 5.60 -1.28 -50.81
C MET A 178 4.53 -0.53 -50.01
N GLN A 179 3.56 0.09 -50.68
CA GLN A 179 2.44 0.73 -50.00
C GLN A 179 1.66 -0.26 -49.12
N ALA A 180 1.35 -1.46 -49.64
CA ALA A 180 0.65 -2.50 -48.88
C ALA A 180 1.46 -2.96 -47.66
N ILE A 181 2.78 -3.13 -47.78
CA ILE A 181 3.66 -3.49 -46.66
C ILE A 181 3.67 -2.38 -45.61
N PHE A 182 3.85 -1.11 -46.00
CA PHE A 182 3.87 -0.01 -45.03
C PHE A 182 2.53 0.15 -44.31
N VAL A 183 1.41 0.07 -45.04
CA VAL A 183 0.07 0.08 -44.45
C VAL A 183 -0.13 -1.10 -43.51
N GLY A 184 0.35 -2.30 -43.88
CA GLY A 184 0.30 -3.49 -43.03
C GLY A 184 1.13 -3.32 -41.75
N ILE A 185 2.36 -2.82 -41.85
CA ILE A 185 3.22 -2.51 -40.70
C ILE A 185 2.50 -1.52 -39.77
N ALA A 186 1.94 -0.46 -40.33
CA ALA A 186 1.25 0.56 -39.55
C ALA A 186 -0.02 -0.01 -38.87
N TRP A 187 -0.78 -0.85 -39.56
CA TRP A 187 -1.94 -1.53 -39.00
C TRP A 187 -1.60 -2.44 -37.83
N PHE A 188 -0.55 -3.26 -37.93
CA PHE A 188 -0.23 -4.25 -36.90
C PHE A 188 0.56 -3.67 -35.72
N ASN A 189 1.38 -2.62 -35.92
CA ASN A 189 2.25 -2.10 -34.86
C ASN A 189 1.69 -0.88 -34.14
N PHE A 190 0.83 -0.09 -34.78
CA PHE A 190 0.45 1.23 -34.27
C PHE A 190 -1.02 1.36 -33.86
N PHE A 191 -1.78 0.26 -33.92
CA PHE A 191 -3.20 0.27 -33.59
C PHE A 191 -3.47 0.11 -32.09
N SER A 192 -2.53 -0.43 -31.32
CA SER A 192 -2.67 -0.55 -29.87
C SER A 192 -2.46 0.81 -29.21
N ALA A 193 -3.47 1.28 -28.47
CA ALA A 193 -3.32 2.46 -27.61
C ALA A 193 -2.21 2.20 -26.58
N SER A 194 -1.31 3.17 -26.43
CA SER A 194 -0.24 3.11 -25.41
C SER A 194 -0.77 3.27 -23.99
N VAL A 195 -1.95 3.89 -23.84
CA VAL A 195 -2.64 4.10 -22.58
C VAL A 195 -4.11 3.72 -22.77
N ASP A 196 -4.53 2.66 -22.08
CA ASP A 196 -5.88 2.12 -22.09
C ASP A 196 -6.44 1.97 -20.67
N ALA A 197 -7.66 1.44 -20.53
CA ALA A 197 -8.29 1.21 -19.23
C ALA A 197 -7.45 0.32 -18.31
N ARG A 198 -6.72 -0.67 -18.87
CA ARG A 198 -5.83 -1.53 -18.10
C ARG A 198 -4.64 -0.77 -17.55
N THR A 199 -4.09 0.17 -18.32
CA THR A 199 -3.01 1.05 -17.87
C THR A 199 -3.42 1.86 -16.64
N ILE A 200 -4.69 2.28 -16.54
CA ILE A 200 -5.23 2.98 -15.37
C ILE A 200 -5.25 2.04 -14.15
N GLU A 201 -5.73 0.81 -14.32
CA GLU A 201 -5.72 -0.22 -13.27
C GLU A 201 -4.29 -0.57 -12.82
N ASP A 202 -3.37 -0.74 -13.76
CA ASP A 202 -1.95 -1.04 -13.50
C ASP A 202 -1.27 0.11 -12.75
N ALA A 203 -1.57 1.37 -13.10
CA ALA A 203 -1.08 2.55 -12.39
C ALA A 203 -1.59 2.58 -10.94
N ALA A 204 -2.88 2.32 -10.73
CA ALA A 204 -3.49 2.26 -9.40
C ALA A 204 -2.92 1.09 -8.60
N TRP A 205 -2.70 -0.07 -9.21
CA TRP A 205 -2.12 -1.24 -8.56
C TRP A 205 -0.66 -1.00 -8.16
N TRP A 206 0.15 -0.43 -9.05
CA TRP A 206 1.54 -0.06 -8.77
C TRP A 206 1.64 0.89 -7.59
N ARG A 207 0.80 1.93 -7.56
CA ARG A 207 0.78 2.91 -6.49
C ARG A 207 0.57 2.26 -5.12
N ARG A 208 -0.41 1.36 -5.05
CA ARG A 208 -0.80 0.68 -3.81
C ARG A 208 0.21 -0.37 -3.38
N SER A 209 0.61 -1.25 -4.29
CA SER A 209 1.47 -2.41 -3.97
C SER A 209 2.93 -2.03 -3.76
N THR A 210 3.45 -1.11 -4.57
CA THR A 210 4.88 -0.88 -4.73
C THR A 210 5.27 0.53 -4.31
N ALA A 211 4.58 1.56 -4.81
CA ALA A 211 5.02 2.95 -4.66
C ALA A 211 5.02 3.45 -3.20
N HIS A 212 4.12 2.92 -2.37
CA HIS A 212 4.04 3.22 -0.93
C HIS A 212 4.57 2.10 -0.04
N SER A 213 5.15 1.03 -0.59
CA SER A 213 5.69 -0.05 0.25
C SER A 213 6.94 0.42 1.02
N LEU A 214 7.02 0.09 2.30
CA LEU A 214 8.21 0.34 3.12
C LEU A 214 9.47 -0.32 2.53
N ALA A 215 9.32 -1.42 1.78
CA ALA A 215 10.43 -2.11 1.13
C ALA A 215 11.16 -1.24 0.08
N TRP A 216 10.46 -0.26 -0.50
CA TRP A 216 10.99 0.65 -1.52
C TRP A 216 11.17 2.09 -1.00
N TYR A 217 11.12 2.28 0.31
CA TYR A 217 11.42 3.55 0.95
C TYR A 217 12.92 3.88 0.82
N ASP A 218 13.24 5.12 0.47
CA ASP A 218 14.63 5.58 0.43
C ASP A 218 15.01 6.24 1.76
N PRO A 219 15.90 5.62 2.56
CA PRO A 219 16.33 6.17 3.84
C PRO A 219 17.21 7.41 3.69
N VAL A 220 17.81 7.66 2.52
CA VAL A 220 18.69 8.81 2.29
C VAL A 220 17.88 10.06 1.97
N SER A 221 16.92 9.95 1.04
CA SER A 221 16.04 11.08 0.69
C SER A 221 14.92 11.29 1.71
N GLY A 222 14.61 10.27 2.50
CA GLY A 222 13.51 10.29 3.43
C GLY A 222 12.14 10.26 2.75
N SER A 223 12.04 9.72 1.53
CA SER A 223 10.82 9.79 0.73
C SER A 223 10.36 8.42 0.22
N SER A 224 9.04 8.29 0.04
CA SER A 224 8.45 7.12 -0.61
C SER A 224 8.84 7.05 -2.09
N LEU A 225 8.75 5.86 -2.68
CA LEU A 225 8.96 5.68 -4.11
C LEU A 225 7.94 6.49 -4.93
N ALA A 226 6.69 6.58 -4.49
CA ALA A 226 5.66 7.43 -5.09
C ALA A 226 6.12 8.91 -5.17
N SER A 227 6.60 9.45 -4.05
CA SER A 227 7.04 10.85 -3.97
C SER A 227 8.22 11.13 -4.92
N ARG A 228 9.16 10.18 -5.05
CA ARG A 228 10.29 10.28 -5.97
C ARG A 228 9.88 10.20 -7.44
N VAL A 229 8.98 9.28 -7.79
CA VAL A 229 8.46 9.13 -9.17
C VAL A 229 7.70 10.39 -9.59
N CYS A 230 6.80 10.89 -8.74
CA CYS A 230 6.04 12.11 -9.01
C CYS A 230 6.90 13.37 -8.98
N GLY A 231 8.02 13.34 -8.25
CA GLY A 231 9.07 14.36 -8.25
C GLY A 231 9.98 14.35 -9.48
N GLY A 232 9.95 13.30 -10.31
CA GLY A 232 10.81 13.15 -11.49
C GLY A 232 12.27 12.82 -11.14
N ASP A 233 12.51 12.02 -10.10
CA ASP A 233 13.86 11.65 -9.67
C ASP A 233 14.54 10.68 -10.65
N LYS A 234 15.45 11.20 -11.47
CA LYS A 234 16.19 10.45 -12.48
C LYS A 234 17.16 9.41 -11.93
N SER A 235 17.42 9.40 -10.61
CA SER A 235 18.26 8.38 -9.97
C SER A 235 17.53 7.06 -9.70
N LEU A 236 16.23 7.01 -9.99
CA LEU A 236 15.40 5.82 -9.81
C LEU A 236 15.78 4.70 -10.79
N HIS A 237 16.38 3.64 -10.25
CA HIS A 237 16.57 2.38 -10.98
C HIS A 237 15.30 1.51 -10.99
N ILE A 238 14.36 1.77 -10.06
CA ILE A 238 13.09 1.05 -9.91
C ILE A 238 11.95 1.99 -10.24
N SER A 239 10.94 1.49 -10.95
CA SER A 239 9.80 2.26 -11.45
C SER A 239 10.17 3.40 -12.42
N GLY A 240 11.29 3.25 -13.15
CA GLY A 240 11.70 4.20 -14.19
C GLY A 240 10.69 4.31 -15.33
N ILE A 241 9.95 3.23 -15.62
CA ILE A 241 8.87 3.22 -16.63
C ILE A 241 7.72 4.13 -16.21
N GLN A 242 7.26 4.02 -14.95
CA GLN A 242 6.19 4.82 -14.40
C GLN A 242 6.58 6.30 -14.33
N MET A 243 7.83 6.59 -13.97
CA MET A 243 8.37 7.95 -14.02
C MET A 243 8.40 8.52 -15.45
N ALA A 244 8.90 7.76 -16.43
CA ALA A 244 8.95 8.19 -17.82
C ALA A 244 7.54 8.43 -18.39
N LEU A 245 6.60 7.50 -18.13
CA LEU A 245 5.21 7.63 -18.52
C LEU A 245 4.57 8.88 -17.90
N TYR A 246 4.74 9.10 -16.60
CA TYR A 246 4.22 10.29 -15.93
C TYR A 246 4.84 11.59 -16.45
N GLU A 247 6.15 11.60 -16.71
CA GLU A 247 6.84 12.75 -17.30
C GLU A 247 6.31 13.08 -18.70
N ASP A 248 6.08 12.07 -19.54
CA ASP A 248 5.50 12.24 -20.87
C ASP A 248 4.05 12.73 -20.81
N ILE A 249 3.23 12.17 -19.92
CA ILE A 249 1.85 12.64 -19.69
C ILE A 249 1.86 14.11 -19.22
N LYS A 250 2.72 14.46 -18.26
CA LYS A 250 2.83 15.82 -17.72
C LYS A 250 3.26 16.81 -18.80
N ARG A 251 4.22 16.43 -19.65
CA ARG A 251 4.66 17.25 -20.80
C ARG A 251 3.57 17.42 -21.85
N TYR A 252 2.75 16.38 -22.07
CA TYR A 252 1.64 16.41 -23.02
C TYR A 252 0.47 17.29 -22.51
N LEU A 253 0.05 17.09 -21.26
CA LEU A 253 -1.11 17.78 -20.66
C LEU A 253 -0.80 19.20 -20.18
N LYS A 254 0.43 19.47 -19.71
CA LYS A 254 0.85 20.75 -19.10
C LYS A 254 -0.17 21.31 -18.09
N PRO A 255 -0.54 20.58 -17.02
CA PRO A 255 -1.64 20.97 -16.13
C PRO A 255 -1.42 22.31 -15.40
N ASN A 256 -0.16 22.72 -15.19
CA ASN A 256 0.20 23.94 -14.46
C ASN A 256 0.62 25.11 -15.36
N ALA A 257 0.51 24.97 -16.69
CA ALA A 257 0.86 26.05 -17.60
C ALA A 257 -0.24 27.12 -17.59
N GLU A 258 0.18 28.39 -17.64
CA GLU A 258 -0.73 29.54 -17.75
C GLU A 258 -0.51 30.27 -19.09
N GLY A 259 -1.56 30.95 -19.58
CA GLY A 259 -1.48 31.78 -20.78
C GLY A 259 -1.19 31.00 -22.06
N LEU A 260 -0.23 31.46 -22.86
CA LEU A 260 0.11 30.90 -24.17
C LEU A 260 0.69 29.47 -24.06
N ASP A 261 1.39 29.16 -22.98
CA ASP A 261 1.99 27.84 -22.78
C ASP A 261 0.92 26.77 -22.52
N ALA A 262 -0.19 27.14 -21.86
CA ALA A 262 -1.37 26.28 -21.68
C ALA A 262 -2.07 25.98 -23.00
N PHE A 263 -2.08 26.95 -23.92
CA PHE A 263 -2.63 26.78 -25.26
C PHE A 263 -1.74 25.88 -26.14
N LEU A 264 -0.42 26.01 -26.04
CA LEU A 264 0.55 25.17 -26.76
C LEU A 264 0.84 23.86 -26.02
N ASN A 265 -0.23 23.11 -25.72
CA ASN A 265 -0.16 21.77 -25.15
C ASN A 265 -0.06 20.68 -26.24
N GLY A 266 0.12 19.43 -25.81
CA GLY A 266 0.21 18.28 -26.72
C GLY A 266 -1.05 18.05 -27.55
N GLN A 267 -2.23 18.41 -27.03
CA GLN A 267 -3.50 18.26 -27.73
C GLN A 267 -3.57 19.18 -28.96
N VAL A 268 -3.19 20.45 -28.81
CA VAL A 268 -3.18 21.40 -29.93
C VAL A 268 -2.13 20.99 -30.97
N LEU A 269 -0.97 20.51 -30.53
CA LEU A 269 0.03 19.96 -31.45
C LEU A 269 -0.52 18.74 -32.23
N CYS A 270 -1.23 17.83 -31.56
CA CYS A 270 -1.91 16.71 -32.21
C CYS A 270 -2.93 17.18 -33.26
N LEU A 271 -3.72 18.20 -32.95
CA LEU A 271 -4.68 18.77 -33.90
C LEU A 271 -3.98 19.38 -35.12
N VAL A 272 -2.89 20.11 -34.92
CA VAL A 272 -2.09 20.67 -36.03
C VAL A 272 -1.50 19.55 -36.88
N ALA A 273 -0.96 18.50 -36.26
CA ALA A 273 -0.43 17.34 -36.97
C ALA A 273 -1.52 16.61 -37.78
N LEU A 274 -2.72 16.43 -37.22
CA LEU A 274 -3.87 15.86 -37.93
C LEU A 274 -4.32 16.72 -39.11
N ILE A 275 -4.33 18.05 -38.97
CA ILE A 275 -4.64 18.97 -40.08
C ILE A 275 -3.60 18.81 -41.20
N CYS A 276 -2.31 18.84 -40.85
CA CYS A 276 -1.23 18.63 -41.82
C CYS A 276 -1.35 17.26 -42.50
N TRP A 277 -1.64 16.20 -41.73
CA TRP A 277 -1.85 14.86 -42.25
C TRP A 277 -3.02 14.79 -43.25
N TYR A 278 -4.18 15.33 -42.89
CA TYR A 278 -5.34 15.36 -43.77
C TYR A 278 -5.11 16.19 -45.03
N LEU A 279 -4.35 17.28 -44.95
CA LEU A 279 -3.94 18.05 -46.13
C LEU A 279 -3.06 17.21 -47.08
N MET A 280 -2.12 16.43 -46.54
CA MET A 280 -1.29 15.52 -47.34
C MET A 280 -2.14 14.45 -48.05
N VAL A 281 -3.09 13.82 -47.34
CA VAL A 281 -3.96 12.82 -47.99
C VAL A 281 -4.91 13.45 -49.00
N ILE A 282 -5.48 14.62 -48.72
CA ILE A 282 -6.38 15.31 -49.65
C ILE A 282 -5.65 15.73 -50.93
N LYS A 283 -4.39 16.17 -50.83
CA LYS A 283 -3.54 16.44 -52.00
C LYS A 283 -3.46 15.20 -52.89
N GLU A 284 -3.18 14.04 -52.29
CA GLU A 284 -3.06 12.76 -53.00
C GLU A 284 -4.40 12.31 -53.62
N VAL A 285 -5.50 12.34 -52.87
CA VAL A 285 -6.85 12.03 -53.38
C VAL A 285 -7.25 12.98 -54.52
N SER A 286 -6.92 14.27 -54.39
CA SER A 286 -7.16 15.27 -55.41
C SER A 286 -6.39 14.97 -56.69
N HIS A 287 -5.11 14.59 -56.59
CA HIS A 287 -4.28 14.20 -57.74
C HIS A 287 -4.84 12.95 -58.43
N ALA A 288 -5.18 11.90 -57.67
CA ALA A 288 -5.76 10.67 -58.20
C ALA A 288 -7.08 10.91 -58.95
N LEU A 289 -7.98 11.73 -58.38
CA LEU A 289 -9.26 12.08 -59.01
C LEU A 289 -9.07 12.96 -60.25
N ALA A 290 -8.12 13.90 -60.22
CA ALA A 290 -7.83 14.77 -61.36
C ALA A 290 -7.31 13.96 -62.55
N LEU A 291 -6.38 13.03 -62.32
CA LEU A 291 -5.87 12.09 -63.33
C LEU A 291 -7.02 11.32 -64.00
N HIS A 292 -7.88 10.69 -63.19
CA HIS A 292 -8.99 9.89 -63.72
C HIS A 292 -10.04 10.73 -64.47
N ARG A 293 -10.34 11.95 -64.00
CA ARG A 293 -11.23 12.87 -64.71
C ARG A 293 -10.64 13.32 -66.05
N GLY A 294 -9.36 13.67 -66.08
CA GLY A 294 -8.65 14.00 -67.32
C GLY A 294 -8.73 12.86 -68.34
N ILE A 295 -8.47 11.63 -67.91
CA ILE A 295 -8.56 10.43 -68.78
C ILE A 295 -9.99 10.15 -69.24
N SER A 296 -10.97 10.39 -68.37
CA SER A 296 -12.39 10.19 -68.69
C SER A 296 -12.92 11.22 -69.69
N ALA A 297 -12.33 12.43 -69.70
CA ALA A 297 -12.67 13.50 -70.64
C ALA A 297 -12.07 13.29 -72.05
N VAL A 298 -11.00 12.50 -72.18
CA VAL A 298 -10.39 12.17 -73.48
C VAL A 298 -11.30 11.22 -74.28
N ALA A 299 -11.40 11.44 -75.60
CA ALA A 299 -12.26 10.67 -76.50
C ALA A 299 -11.93 9.15 -76.47
N SER A 300 -12.97 8.32 -76.53
CA SER A 300 -12.81 6.85 -76.58
C SER A 300 -12.32 6.41 -77.97
N GLY A 301 -11.22 5.66 -78.04
CA GLY A 301 -10.68 5.16 -79.30
C GLY A 301 -9.40 4.33 -79.10
N PRO A 302 -8.81 3.74 -80.16
CA PRO A 302 -7.50 3.09 -80.04
C PRO A 302 -6.46 4.13 -79.59
N SER A 303 -5.69 3.81 -78.54
CA SER A 303 -4.77 4.78 -77.92
C SER A 303 -3.78 5.36 -78.91
N ARG A 304 -3.84 6.67 -79.15
CA ARG A 304 -2.97 7.41 -80.07
C ARG A 304 -2.34 8.62 -79.38
N LEU A 305 -1.02 8.72 -79.51
CA LEU A 305 -0.21 9.86 -79.11
C LEU A 305 0.19 10.60 -80.39
N GLU A 306 -0.24 11.83 -80.53
CA GLU A 306 0.13 12.66 -81.67
C GLU A 306 1.28 13.59 -81.28
N PRO A 307 2.45 13.52 -81.96
CA PRO A 307 3.50 14.48 -81.76
C PRO A 307 3.07 15.82 -82.35
N ARG A 308 3.17 16.88 -81.55
CA ARG A 308 2.91 18.25 -81.94
C ARG A 308 4.20 19.06 -81.74
N GLU A 309 4.78 19.51 -82.84
CA GLU A 309 5.91 20.42 -82.79
C GLU A 309 5.42 21.85 -82.52
N ASN A 310 5.97 22.48 -81.48
CA ASN A 310 5.71 23.89 -81.26
C ASN A 310 6.51 24.71 -82.29
N PRO A 311 5.86 25.54 -83.13
CA PRO A 311 6.53 26.26 -84.22
C PRO A 311 7.59 27.25 -83.74
N PHE A 312 7.58 27.63 -82.46
CA PHE A 312 8.52 28.61 -81.89
C PHE A 312 9.69 27.97 -81.14
N THR A 313 9.47 26.86 -80.41
CA THR A 313 10.50 26.25 -79.56
C THR A 313 11.16 25.03 -80.19
N GLN A 314 10.62 24.49 -81.29
CA GLN A 314 11.07 23.24 -81.93
C GLN A 314 11.07 22.01 -80.99
N VAL A 315 10.43 22.11 -79.82
CA VAL A 315 10.26 21.00 -78.89
C VAL A 315 9.00 20.23 -79.27
N THR A 316 9.14 18.90 -79.43
CA THR A 316 8.02 18.00 -79.67
C THR A 316 7.25 17.78 -78.37
N HIS A 317 5.99 18.20 -78.31
CA HIS A 317 5.05 17.84 -77.26
C HIS A 317 4.15 16.69 -77.72
N TYR A 318 3.74 15.83 -76.79
CA TYR A 318 2.86 14.71 -77.11
C TYR A 318 1.44 15.02 -76.64
N ARG A 319 0.47 14.96 -77.56
CA ARG A 319 -0.95 15.12 -77.23
C ARG A 319 -1.67 13.78 -77.25
N LEU A 320 -2.36 13.47 -76.16
CA LEU A 320 -3.22 12.27 -76.07
C LEU A 320 -4.57 12.55 -76.72
N THR A 321 -4.82 12.01 -77.92
CA THR A 321 -6.05 12.30 -78.69
C THR A 321 -7.19 11.34 -78.39
N SER A 322 -6.89 10.06 -78.18
CA SER A 322 -7.89 9.05 -77.82
C SER A 322 -7.31 7.98 -76.91
N ILE A 323 -8.15 7.41 -76.04
CA ILE A 323 -7.76 6.33 -75.12
C ILE A 323 -8.68 5.12 -75.25
N SER A 324 -8.09 3.92 -75.20
CA SER A 324 -8.86 2.68 -75.29
C SER A 324 -9.74 2.46 -74.05
N PRO A 325 -10.94 1.86 -74.21
CA PRO A 325 -11.85 1.63 -73.09
C PRO A 325 -11.23 0.73 -72.01
N MET A 326 -10.40 -0.24 -72.39
CA MET A 326 -9.67 -1.09 -71.45
C MET A 326 -8.71 -0.29 -70.55
N ARG A 327 -8.01 0.71 -71.10
CA ARG A 327 -7.13 1.59 -70.30
C ARG A 327 -7.90 2.56 -69.43
N ARG A 328 -9.07 3.02 -69.87
CA ARG A 328 -9.97 3.80 -69.03
C ARG A 328 -10.47 2.98 -67.84
N ALA A 329 -10.83 1.71 -68.07
CA ALA A 329 -11.18 0.77 -66.99
C ALA A 329 -9.97 0.52 -66.05
N CYS A 330 -8.77 0.32 -66.60
CA CYS A 330 -7.54 0.20 -65.81
C CYS A 330 -7.27 1.44 -64.95
N SER A 331 -7.39 2.64 -65.52
CA SER A 331 -7.30 3.90 -64.77
C SER A 331 -8.37 3.98 -63.66
N GLY A 332 -9.59 3.53 -63.92
CA GLY A 332 -10.64 3.43 -62.89
C GLY A 332 -10.29 2.45 -61.78
N MET A 333 -9.73 1.29 -62.10
CA MET A 333 -9.25 0.31 -61.10
C MET A 333 -8.10 0.89 -60.25
N LEU A 334 -7.14 1.59 -60.88
CA LEU A 334 -6.05 2.26 -60.17
C LEU A 334 -6.56 3.37 -59.26
N LEU A 335 -7.56 4.15 -59.71
CA LEU A 335 -8.23 5.14 -58.87
C LEU A 335 -8.88 4.47 -57.66
N LEU A 336 -9.65 3.39 -57.86
CA LEU A 336 -10.29 2.67 -56.76
C LEU A 336 -9.28 2.15 -55.74
N TYR A 337 -8.16 1.59 -56.21
CA TYR A 337 -7.06 1.18 -55.34
C TYR A 337 -6.47 2.37 -54.57
N ARG A 338 -6.14 3.49 -55.23
CA ARG A 338 -5.57 4.68 -54.58
C ARG A 338 -6.54 5.26 -53.54
N LEU A 339 -7.84 5.33 -53.85
CA LEU A 339 -8.85 5.79 -52.90
C LEU A 339 -8.99 4.84 -51.71
N PHE A 340 -8.96 3.53 -51.94
CA PHE A 340 -8.99 2.53 -50.86
C PHE A 340 -7.76 2.66 -49.95
N ALA A 341 -6.57 2.74 -50.52
CA ALA A 341 -5.32 2.94 -49.78
C ALA A 341 -5.34 4.26 -49.01
N ALA A 342 -5.81 5.35 -49.61
CA ALA A 342 -5.93 6.66 -48.95
C ALA A 342 -6.92 6.63 -47.77
N VAL A 343 -8.07 5.95 -47.91
CA VAL A 343 -9.03 5.80 -46.79
C VAL A 343 -8.42 4.99 -45.65
N LEU A 344 -7.74 3.88 -45.97
CA LEU A 344 -7.07 3.05 -44.97
C LEU A 344 -5.93 3.82 -44.27
N LEU A 345 -5.15 4.59 -45.02
CA LEU A 345 -4.10 5.45 -44.49
C LEU A 345 -4.65 6.58 -43.62
N ILE A 346 -5.75 7.24 -44.02
CA ILE A 346 -6.41 8.24 -43.16
C ILE A 346 -6.74 7.60 -41.81
N TYR A 347 -7.41 6.44 -41.82
CA TYR A 347 -7.81 5.79 -40.58
C TYR A 347 -6.61 5.38 -39.71
N VAL A 348 -5.64 4.65 -40.27
CA VAL A 348 -4.46 4.18 -39.53
C VAL A 348 -3.59 5.35 -39.07
N GLY A 349 -3.37 6.36 -39.92
CA GLY A 349 -2.60 7.54 -39.59
C GLY A 349 -3.25 8.40 -38.50
N THR A 350 -4.58 8.53 -38.51
CA THR A 350 -5.32 9.20 -37.43
C THR A 350 -5.15 8.48 -36.10
N VAL A 351 -5.35 7.14 -36.09
CA VAL A 351 -5.19 6.32 -34.88
C VAL A 351 -3.76 6.43 -34.34
N PHE A 352 -2.76 6.33 -35.22
CA PHE A 352 -1.36 6.42 -34.86
C PHE A 352 -0.98 7.78 -34.24
N LEU A 353 -1.44 8.89 -34.84
CA LEU A 353 -1.16 10.23 -34.33
C LEU A 353 -1.86 10.51 -33.00
N VAL A 354 -3.11 10.04 -32.82
CA VAL A 354 -3.87 10.28 -31.58
C VAL A 354 -3.31 9.49 -30.40
N TYR A 355 -2.84 8.26 -30.60
CA TYR A 355 -2.29 7.42 -29.52
C TYR A 355 -0.80 7.66 -29.21
N THR A 356 -0.18 8.65 -29.86
CA THR A 356 1.20 9.06 -29.56
C THR A 356 1.21 10.08 -28.42
N VAL A 357 1.72 9.68 -27.24
CA VAL A 357 1.81 10.55 -26.04
C VAL A 357 3.05 11.45 -26.09
N SER A 358 4.15 10.96 -26.67
CA SER A 358 5.39 11.72 -26.83
C SER A 358 5.24 12.83 -27.87
N VAL A 359 5.41 14.06 -27.42
CA VAL A 359 5.31 15.27 -28.26
C VAL A 359 6.31 15.25 -29.41
N THR A 360 7.52 14.75 -29.18
CA THR A 360 8.57 14.65 -30.21
C THR A 360 8.21 13.61 -31.27
N ASP A 361 7.68 12.46 -30.84
CA ASP A 361 7.30 11.38 -31.74
C ASP A 361 6.10 11.76 -32.58
N LEU A 362 5.19 12.59 -32.06
CA LEU A 362 4.00 13.04 -32.79
C LEU A 362 4.36 13.78 -34.09
N ILE A 363 5.40 14.63 -34.06
CA ILE A 363 5.88 15.35 -35.26
C ILE A 363 6.58 14.38 -36.22
N LEU A 364 7.45 13.51 -35.69
CA LEU A 364 8.18 12.52 -36.49
C LEU A 364 7.21 11.55 -37.19
N ASN A 365 6.18 11.11 -36.48
CA ASN A 365 5.13 10.21 -36.97
C ASN A 365 4.31 10.87 -38.07
N ALA A 366 3.94 12.16 -37.92
CA ALA A 366 3.21 12.89 -38.95
C ALA A 366 4.01 13.03 -40.26
N VAL A 367 5.31 13.29 -40.16
CA VAL A 367 6.21 13.38 -41.32
C VAL A 367 6.42 12.01 -41.96
N ALA A 368 6.63 10.96 -41.16
CA ALA A 368 6.81 9.60 -41.67
C ALA A 368 5.59 9.09 -42.46
N LEU A 369 4.38 9.43 -42.02
CA LEU A 369 3.15 9.13 -42.76
C LEU A 369 3.12 9.83 -44.13
N GLY A 370 3.66 11.04 -44.24
CA GLY A 370 3.83 11.74 -45.52
C GLY A 370 4.70 10.98 -46.51
N ILE A 371 5.80 10.38 -46.05
CA ILE A 371 6.72 9.59 -46.89
C ILE A 371 6.01 8.40 -47.56
N ILE A 372 5.04 7.78 -46.86
CA ILE A 372 4.28 6.63 -47.41
C ILE A 372 3.42 7.08 -48.61
N LEU A 373 2.90 8.31 -48.59
CA LEU A 373 2.11 8.86 -49.71
C LEU A 373 2.97 9.28 -50.90
N GLU A 374 4.24 9.63 -50.69
CA GLU A 374 5.18 10.09 -51.74
C GLU A 374 6.09 8.97 -52.28
N ILE A 375 5.86 7.73 -51.84
CA ILE A 375 6.73 6.60 -52.20
C ILE A 375 6.72 6.30 -53.70
N ASP A 376 5.60 6.57 -54.38
CA ASP A 376 5.44 6.34 -55.81
C ASP A 376 6.24 7.34 -56.66
N ASP A 377 6.38 8.58 -56.16
CA ASP A 377 7.23 9.63 -56.73
C ASP A 377 8.71 9.24 -56.55
N LEU A 378 9.10 8.78 -55.35
CA LEU A 378 10.46 8.30 -55.09
C LEU A 378 10.85 7.12 -55.98
N ILE A 379 9.92 6.17 -56.20
CA ILE A 379 10.14 5.03 -57.10
C ILE A 379 10.28 5.50 -58.55
N PHE A 380 9.48 6.48 -58.97
CA PHE A 380 9.57 7.07 -60.29
C PHE A 380 10.94 7.74 -60.50
N ASP A 381 11.33 8.62 -59.59
CA ASP A 381 12.59 9.39 -59.65
C ASP A 381 13.83 8.52 -59.63
N ALA A 382 13.78 7.38 -58.94
CA ALA A 382 14.89 6.45 -58.87
C ALA A 382 14.93 5.50 -60.07
N LEU A 383 13.78 4.94 -60.49
CA LEU A 383 13.77 3.74 -61.33
C LEU A 383 13.02 3.87 -62.66
N ALA A 384 12.28 4.97 -62.90
CA ALA A 384 11.59 5.16 -64.18
C ALA A 384 12.58 5.28 -65.33
N THR A 385 12.30 4.58 -66.43
CA THR A 385 13.12 4.62 -67.65
C THR A 385 13.25 6.03 -68.22
N THR A 386 14.39 6.35 -68.84
CA THR A 386 14.60 7.65 -69.50
C THR A 386 13.51 8.00 -70.53
N PRO A 387 13.03 7.09 -71.40
CA PRO A 387 11.91 7.37 -72.29
C PRO A 387 10.60 7.65 -71.55
N GLY A 388 10.35 6.99 -70.42
CA GLY A 388 9.20 7.24 -69.56
C GLY A 388 9.22 8.63 -68.94
N ARG A 389 10.36 9.05 -68.39
CA ARG A 389 10.53 10.41 -67.85
C ARG A 389 10.36 11.47 -68.94
N HIS A 390 11.03 11.27 -70.07
CA HIS A 390 10.91 12.18 -71.22
C HIS A 390 9.47 12.24 -71.72
N LEU A 391 8.75 11.12 -71.77
CA LEU A 391 7.33 11.11 -72.13
C LEU A 391 6.51 11.97 -71.16
N VAL A 392 6.63 11.77 -69.84
CA VAL A 392 5.90 12.54 -68.82
C VAL A 392 6.15 14.04 -68.94
N HIS A 393 7.41 14.46 -69.06
CA HIS A 393 7.76 15.89 -69.17
C HIS A 393 7.27 16.56 -70.47
N HIS A 394 7.11 15.80 -71.56
CA HIS A 394 6.71 16.33 -72.85
C HIS A 394 5.21 16.16 -73.16
N LEU A 395 4.44 15.51 -72.28
CA LEU A 395 2.98 15.38 -72.47
C LEU A 395 2.27 16.72 -72.29
N GLU A 396 1.40 17.06 -73.25
CA GLU A 396 0.48 18.19 -73.11
C GLU A 396 -0.53 17.89 -71.97
N PRO A 397 -0.89 18.91 -71.17
CA PRO A 397 -1.80 18.70 -70.05
C PRO A 397 -3.22 18.39 -70.54
N LEU A 398 -3.92 17.50 -69.85
CA LEU A 398 -5.25 17.01 -70.27
C LEU A 398 -6.34 18.02 -69.90
N PRO A 399 -7.28 18.33 -70.82
CA PRO A 399 -8.43 19.18 -70.46
C PRO A 399 -9.33 18.45 -69.46
N MET A 400 -9.64 19.09 -68.34
CA MET A 400 -10.58 18.56 -67.34
C MET A 400 -11.89 19.34 -67.35
N PRO A 401 -13.06 18.68 -67.20
CA PRO A 401 -14.28 19.39 -66.89
C PRO A 401 -14.13 20.02 -65.50
N SER A 402 -14.30 21.35 -65.42
CA SER A 402 -14.28 22.06 -64.15
C SER A 402 -15.47 21.64 -63.28
N PHE A 403 -15.29 21.70 -61.97
CA PHE A 403 -16.41 21.55 -61.05
C PHE A 403 -17.36 22.76 -61.16
N PRO A 404 -18.65 22.56 -60.85
CA PRO A 404 -19.57 23.69 -60.77
C PRO A 404 -19.04 24.72 -59.76
N ARG A 405 -19.03 25.99 -60.18
CA ARG A 405 -18.73 27.12 -59.30
C ARG A 405 -20.01 27.59 -58.64
N TRP A 406 -19.96 27.83 -57.34
CA TRP A 406 -21.09 28.42 -56.63
C TRP A 406 -20.71 29.81 -56.14
N ARG A 407 -21.29 30.85 -56.77
CA ARG A 407 -21.04 32.26 -56.44
C ARG A 407 -19.55 32.63 -56.40
N GLY A 408 -18.79 32.15 -57.39
CA GLY A 408 -17.35 32.43 -57.51
C GLY A 408 -16.42 31.54 -56.67
N ALA A 409 -16.96 30.62 -55.86
CA ALA A 409 -16.16 29.65 -55.12
C ALA A 409 -16.25 28.25 -55.77
N ASP A 410 -15.10 27.57 -55.89
CA ASP A 410 -15.07 26.19 -56.38
C ASP A 410 -15.66 25.25 -55.33
N VAL A 411 -16.67 24.46 -55.71
CA VAL A 411 -17.33 23.50 -54.80
C VAL A 411 -16.33 22.54 -54.17
N LYS A 412 -15.26 22.17 -54.90
CA LYS A 412 -14.14 21.38 -54.37
C LYS A 412 -13.45 22.09 -53.20
N SER A 413 -13.06 23.35 -53.37
CA SER A 413 -12.37 24.12 -52.34
C SER A 413 -13.26 24.29 -51.10
N LEU A 414 -14.52 24.69 -51.29
CA LEU A 414 -15.51 24.79 -50.21
C LEU A 414 -15.70 23.45 -49.49
N SER A 415 -15.82 22.34 -50.24
CA SER A 415 -15.99 21.02 -49.64
C SER A 415 -14.78 20.61 -48.81
N MET A 416 -13.55 20.89 -49.26
CA MET A 416 -12.34 20.53 -48.52
C MET A 416 -12.12 21.44 -47.29
N SER A 417 -12.41 22.74 -47.42
CA SER A 417 -12.36 23.68 -46.29
C SER A 417 -13.36 23.36 -45.19
N LEU A 418 -14.46 22.67 -45.49
CA LEU A 418 -15.43 22.19 -44.50
C LEU A 418 -15.13 20.77 -44.01
N LEU A 419 -14.64 19.90 -44.91
CA LEU A 419 -14.35 18.50 -44.60
C LEU A 419 -13.21 18.35 -43.59
N ILE A 420 -12.11 19.10 -43.74
CA ILE A 420 -10.95 18.97 -42.83
C ILE A 420 -11.31 19.35 -41.40
N PRO A 421 -11.87 20.54 -41.11
CA PRO A 421 -12.28 20.87 -39.75
C PRO A 421 -13.37 19.93 -39.23
N GLY A 422 -14.28 19.47 -40.10
CA GLY A 422 -15.29 18.48 -39.75
C GLY A 422 -14.69 17.15 -39.28
N LEU A 423 -13.70 16.62 -40.00
CA LEU A 423 -12.99 15.38 -39.63
C LEU A 423 -12.13 15.56 -38.38
N VAL A 424 -11.44 16.69 -38.24
CA VAL A 424 -10.66 17.00 -37.03
C VAL A 424 -11.58 17.11 -35.82
N CYS A 425 -12.72 17.80 -35.96
CA CYS A 425 -13.74 17.92 -34.92
C CYS A 425 -14.31 16.54 -34.53
N LEU A 426 -14.65 15.71 -35.52
CA LEU A 426 -15.12 14.35 -35.29
C LEU A 426 -14.09 13.55 -34.47
N VAL A 427 -12.84 13.51 -34.92
CA VAL A 427 -11.75 12.78 -34.25
C VAL A 427 -11.45 13.35 -32.87
N TYR A 428 -11.54 14.66 -32.69
CA TYR A 428 -11.40 15.30 -31.39
C TYR A 428 -12.40 14.71 -30.39
N PHE A 429 -13.69 14.69 -30.74
CA PHE A 429 -14.73 14.19 -29.84
C PHE A 429 -14.75 12.67 -29.69
N THR A 430 -14.41 11.90 -30.74
CA THR A 430 -14.53 10.43 -30.69
C THR A 430 -13.27 9.73 -30.16
N MET A 431 -12.08 10.32 -30.32
CA MET A 431 -10.81 9.65 -29.99
C MET A 431 -9.93 10.50 -29.07
N LEU A 432 -9.61 11.74 -29.47
CA LEU A 432 -8.62 12.54 -28.75
C LEU A 432 -9.10 12.95 -27.36
N ALA A 433 -10.36 13.37 -27.20
CA ALA A 433 -10.93 13.74 -25.91
C ALA A 433 -10.93 12.56 -24.93
N LEU A 434 -11.25 11.35 -25.41
CA LEU A 434 -11.20 10.13 -24.60
C LEU A 434 -9.77 9.78 -24.18
N MET A 435 -8.81 9.87 -25.11
CA MET A 435 -7.39 9.64 -24.80
C MET A 435 -6.86 10.63 -23.76
N VAL A 436 -7.23 11.91 -23.87
CA VAL A 436 -6.84 12.94 -22.89
C VAL A 436 -7.40 12.65 -21.50
N GLU A 437 -8.63 12.15 -21.42
CA GLU A 437 -9.22 11.79 -20.13
C GLU A 437 -8.50 10.58 -19.53
N ASN A 438 -8.23 9.54 -20.31
CA ASN A 438 -7.43 8.40 -19.85
C ASN A 438 -6.04 8.83 -19.35
N LEU A 439 -5.37 9.77 -20.03
CA LEU A 439 -4.08 10.30 -19.59
C LEU A 439 -4.19 11.07 -18.26
N ARG A 440 -5.27 11.83 -18.06
CA ARG A 440 -5.55 12.49 -16.77
C ARG A 440 -5.79 11.48 -15.67
N GLU A 441 -6.60 10.46 -15.93
CA GLU A 441 -6.88 9.40 -14.97
C GLU A 441 -5.61 8.64 -14.60
N VAL A 442 -4.76 8.26 -15.55
CA VAL A 442 -3.46 7.65 -15.24
C VAL A 442 -2.58 8.58 -14.42
N ALA A 443 -2.51 9.87 -14.76
CA ALA A 443 -1.73 10.84 -13.99
C ALA A 443 -2.24 10.98 -12.55
N GLU A 444 -3.55 11.00 -12.35
CA GLU A 444 -4.17 11.05 -11.02
C GLU A 444 -3.95 9.73 -10.26
N GLN A 445 -4.06 8.57 -10.92
CA GLN A 445 -3.78 7.29 -10.29
C GLN A 445 -2.31 7.16 -9.89
N LEU A 446 -1.36 7.64 -10.69
CA LEU A 446 0.07 7.61 -10.33
C LEU A 446 0.42 8.64 -9.25
N CYS A 447 -0.06 9.88 -9.41
CA CYS A 447 0.47 11.06 -8.71
C CYS A 447 -0.59 12.08 -8.25
N GLY A 448 -1.85 11.67 -8.15
CA GLY A 448 -2.90 12.40 -7.44
C GLY A 448 -2.73 12.29 -5.93
N GLY A 449 -3.48 13.04 -5.12
CA GLY A 449 -3.52 12.83 -3.66
C GLY A 449 -2.18 12.99 -2.91
N THR A 450 -1.96 12.18 -1.88
CA THR A 450 -0.80 12.32 -0.96
C THR A 450 0.30 11.31 -1.27
N HIS A 451 1.51 11.78 -1.54
CA HIS A 451 2.62 10.87 -1.88
C HIS A 451 3.51 10.49 -0.69
N ASN A 452 3.41 11.21 0.42
CA ASN A 452 4.42 11.24 1.47
C ASN A 452 4.13 10.29 2.65
N PHE A 453 3.80 9.04 2.34
CA PHE A 453 3.61 7.99 3.34
C PHE A 453 4.10 6.66 2.80
N VAL A 454 4.38 5.73 3.71
CA VAL A 454 4.68 4.34 3.41
C VAL A 454 3.86 3.43 4.31
N TRP A 455 3.66 2.19 3.86
CA TRP A 455 2.98 1.16 4.61
C TRP A 455 3.76 -0.16 4.57
N SER A 456 3.52 -0.99 5.57
CA SER A 456 3.95 -2.38 5.62
C SER A 456 2.89 -3.21 6.33
N VAL A 457 3.00 -4.53 6.24
CA VAL A 457 2.22 -5.45 7.08
C VAL A 457 3.15 -5.95 8.17
N ASP A 458 2.71 -5.83 9.42
CA ASP A 458 3.47 -6.36 10.56
C ASP A 458 3.33 -7.89 10.68
N LYS A 459 3.98 -8.50 11.66
CA LYS A 459 3.93 -9.97 11.86
C LYS A 459 2.54 -10.49 12.22
N ARG A 460 1.69 -9.63 12.77
CA ARG A 460 0.30 -9.93 13.17
C ARG A 460 -0.67 -9.89 11.97
N GLY A 461 -0.18 -9.49 10.80
CA GLY A 461 -1.00 -9.31 9.60
C GLY A 461 -1.73 -7.96 9.54
N VAL A 462 -1.43 -7.02 10.44
CA VAL A 462 -2.05 -5.69 10.44
C VAL A 462 -1.27 -4.79 9.49
N THR A 463 -2.00 -4.08 8.61
CA THR A 463 -1.38 -3.06 7.76
C THR A 463 -1.10 -1.83 8.61
N VAL A 464 0.15 -1.40 8.64
CA VAL A 464 0.57 -0.23 9.40
C VAL A 464 1.23 0.79 8.47
N MET A 465 0.91 2.06 8.63
CA MET A 465 1.41 3.16 7.80
C MET A 465 2.04 4.27 8.61
N ALA A 466 3.03 4.93 8.02
CA ALA A 466 3.73 6.07 8.60
C ALA A 466 4.02 7.13 7.53
N ALA A 467 4.02 8.41 7.94
CA ALA A 467 4.43 9.49 7.06
C ALA A 467 5.94 9.43 6.79
N THR A 468 6.37 9.75 5.56
CA THR A 468 7.80 9.76 5.20
C THR A 468 8.51 11.07 5.51
N ASN A 469 7.77 12.19 5.56
CA ASN A 469 8.37 13.52 5.62
C ASN A 469 8.53 14.04 7.04
N LEU A 470 9.67 14.69 7.31
CA LEU A 470 10.07 15.27 8.59
C LEU A 470 9.21 16.46 9.09
N HIS A 471 8.28 16.99 8.29
CA HIS A 471 7.35 18.05 8.75
C HIS A 471 6.14 17.43 9.46
N ARG A 472 6.43 17.01 10.69
CA ARG A 472 5.64 16.20 11.62
C ARG A 472 4.35 16.85 12.12
N ASP A 473 4.23 18.18 12.05
CA ASP A 473 3.44 18.87 13.09
C ASP A 473 1.98 19.23 12.76
N ARG A 474 1.45 19.05 11.53
CA ARG A 474 0.04 19.42 11.24
C ARG A 474 -0.73 18.58 10.22
N VAL A 475 -0.15 17.49 9.72
CA VAL A 475 -0.70 16.78 8.55
C VAL A 475 -1.28 15.40 8.89
N ALA A 476 -1.05 14.87 10.10
CA ALA A 476 -1.54 13.55 10.52
C ALA A 476 -3.06 13.41 10.28
N ASP A 477 -3.89 14.28 10.87
CA ASP A 477 -5.37 14.18 10.81
C ASP A 477 -5.97 14.22 9.39
N LYS A 478 -5.36 14.95 8.46
CA LYS A 478 -5.85 15.06 7.06
C LYS A 478 -5.22 14.02 6.13
N LEU A 479 -4.04 13.52 6.46
CA LEU A 479 -3.37 12.43 5.75
C LEU A 479 -4.09 11.10 6.02
N HIS A 480 -4.64 10.92 7.23
CA HIS A 480 -5.36 9.71 7.63
C HIS A 480 -6.56 9.41 6.73
N ALA A 481 -7.48 10.36 6.54
CA ALA A 481 -8.72 10.06 5.79
C ALA A 481 -8.46 9.73 4.32
N LYS A 482 -7.55 10.45 3.65
CA LYS A 482 -7.34 10.30 2.21
C LYS A 482 -6.43 9.12 1.85
N ALA A 483 -5.36 8.88 2.61
CA ALA A 483 -4.49 7.71 2.40
C ALA A 483 -5.21 6.41 2.74
N MET A 484 -6.08 6.42 3.77
CA MET A 484 -6.97 5.30 4.05
C MET A 484 -7.99 5.13 2.94
N GLU A 485 -8.71 6.17 2.51
CA GLU A 485 -9.70 6.08 1.43
C GLU A 485 -9.09 5.54 0.12
N GLU A 486 -7.88 5.96 -0.22
CA GLU A 486 -7.12 5.47 -1.39
C GLU A 486 -6.73 3.98 -1.26
N MET A 487 -6.49 3.47 -0.04
CA MET A 487 -6.32 2.02 0.19
C MET A 487 -7.65 1.26 0.23
N PHE A 488 -8.70 1.85 0.81
CA PHE A 488 -10.01 1.23 1.02
C PHE A 488 -10.73 0.96 -0.29
N GLN A 489 -10.86 1.95 -1.17
CA GLN A 489 -11.53 1.80 -2.49
C GLN A 489 -10.90 0.71 -3.36
N ALA A 490 -9.64 0.42 -3.07
CA ALA A 490 -8.81 -0.53 -3.73
C ALA A 490 -8.99 -1.98 -3.27
N THR A 491 -9.54 -2.17 -2.08
CA THR A 491 -9.81 -3.47 -1.46
C THR A 491 -11.03 -4.12 -2.10
N ASP A 492 -12.05 -3.31 -2.43
CA ASP A 492 -13.29 -3.78 -3.07
C ASP A 492 -13.05 -4.39 -4.46
N LEU A 493 -12.07 -3.88 -5.21
CA LEU A 493 -11.69 -4.43 -6.53
C LEU A 493 -10.90 -5.75 -6.43
N LEU A 494 -10.17 -5.98 -5.33
CA LEU A 494 -9.33 -7.16 -5.15
C LEU A 494 -10.11 -8.38 -4.61
N SER A 495 -11.25 -8.13 -3.96
CA SER A 495 -12.24 -9.14 -3.54
C SER A 495 -12.66 -10.07 -4.70
N GLU A 496 -12.76 -9.57 -5.93
CA GLU A 496 -13.16 -10.38 -7.10
C GLU A 496 -12.05 -11.27 -7.67
N THR A 497 -10.78 -10.99 -7.38
CA THR A 497 -9.63 -11.71 -8.01
C THR A 497 -9.19 -12.99 -7.29
N GLY A 498 -9.89 -13.40 -6.22
CA GLY A 498 -9.70 -14.71 -5.62
C GLY A 498 -8.34 -14.94 -4.94
N PHE A 499 -7.65 -13.88 -4.52
CA PHE A 499 -6.55 -14.00 -3.54
C PHE A 499 -7.15 -14.13 -2.13
N PRO A 500 -7.08 -15.30 -1.50
CA PRO A 500 -7.61 -15.48 -0.16
C PRO A 500 -6.67 -14.79 0.85
N GLY A 501 -7.20 -13.85 1.63
CA GLY A 501 -6.70 -13.62 2.99
C GLY A 501 -6.03 -12.28 3.34
N ARG A 502 -6.11 -11.22 2.54
CA ARG A 502 -5.66 -9.88 2.99
C ARG A 502 -6.65 -8.79 2.62
N ASN A 503 -7.65 -8.59 3.49
CA ASN A 503 -8.55 -7.45 3.41
C ASN A 503 -7.86 -6.24 4.03
N TRP A 504 -7.49 -5.27 3.19
CA TRP A 504 -6.82 -4.02 3.56
C TRP A 504 -7.73 -3.01 4.27
N THR A 505 -8.90 -3.45 4.74
CA THR A 505 -9.94 -2.64 5.36
C THR A 505 -9.57 -2.06 6.72
N TYR A 506 -8.41 -2.39 7.29
CA TYR A 506 -8.01 -1.85 8.58
C TYR A 506 -6.51 -1.59 8.58
N ALA A 507 -6.15 -0.31 8.46
CA ALA A 507 -4.78 0.14 8.51
C ALA A 507 -4.57 0.99 9.76
N ALA A 508 -3.61 0.60 10.61
CA ALA A 508 -3.19 1.38 11.76
C ALA A 508 -2.16 2.42 11.31
N THR A 509 -2.18 3.60 11.90
CA THR A 509 -1.22 4.65 11.59
C THR A 509 -0.30 4.89 12.76
N VAL A 510 0.99 5.08 12.47
CA VAL A 510 1.98 5.34 13.51
C VAL A 510 2.75 6.63 13.23
N ASP A 511 3.07 7.33 14.31
CA ASP A 511 3.67 8.68 14.27
C ASP A 511 5.15 8.68 13.86
N SER A 512 5.78 7.50 13.85
CA SER A 512 7.20 7.34 13.59
C SER A 512 7.46 6.25 12.57
N LEU A 513 8.23 6.60 11.54
CA LEU A 513 8.71 5.64 10.57
C LEU A 513 9.66 4.61 11.19
N ASP A 514 10.45 5.01 12.19
CA ASP A 514 11.33 4.09 12.91
C ASP A 514 10.53 3.06 13.70
N PHE A 515 9.38 3.47 14.23
CA PHE A 515 8.44 2.57 14.88
C PHE A 515 7.83 1.59 13.88
N LEU A 516 7.41 2.07 12.70
CA LEU A 516 6.96 1.20 11.60
C LEU A 516 8.02 0.16 11.21
N LYS A 517 9.27 0.59 11.04
CA LYS A 517 10.38 -0.32 10.72
C LYS A 517 10.58 -1.36 11.83
N ALA A 518 10.60 -0.92 13.09
CA ALA A 518 10.73 -1.81 14.23
C ALA A 518 9.65 -2.89 14.24
N MET A 519 8.37 -2.52 14.07
CA MET A 519 7.26 -3.49 14.05
C MET A 519 7.37 -4.53 12.92
N THR A 520 8.00 -4.19 11.80
CA THR A 520 8.17 -5.14 10.69
C THR A 520 9.32 -6.13 10.91
N THR A 521 10.29 -5.75 11.75
CA THR A 521 11.49 -6.56 12.01
C THR A 521 11.42 -7.37 13.29
N LEU A 522 10.65 -6.90 14.28
CA LEU A 522 10.52 -7.54 15.59
C LEU A 522 9.77 -8.87 15.51
N HIS A 523 9.97 -9.71 16.54
CA HIS A 523 9.16 -10.91 16.72
C HIS A 523 7.73 -10.51 17.06
N GLU A 524 6.77 -11.40 16.76
CA GLU A 524 5.36 -11.09 16.92
C GLU A 524 4.99 -10.69 18.34
N GLU A 525 5.57 -11.39 19.32
CA GLU A 525 5.43 -11.12 20.74
C GLU A 525 5.93 -9.73 21.15
N ASP A 526 7.09 -9.31 20.65
CA ASP A 526 7.63 -7.96 20.91
C ASP A 526 6.71 -6.87 20.33
N VAL A 527 6.11 -7.13 19.16
CA VAL A 527 5.16 -6.19 18.54
C VAL A 527 3.91 -6.06 19.41
N ILE A 528 3.41 -7.16 19.98
CA ILE A 528 2.28 -7.17 20.91
C ILE A 528 2.63 -6.36 22.18
N ASP A 529 3.82 -6.58 22.74
CA ASP A 529 4.28 -5.90 23.95
C ASP A 529 4.38 -4.39 23.78
N ILE A 530 4.94 -3.96 22.64
CA ILE A 530 5.08 -2.55 22.30
C ILE A 530 3.72 -1.91 22.01
N THR A 531 2.79 -2.65 21.41
CA THR A 531 1.46 -2.13 21.08
C THR A 531 0.55 -2.05 22.32
N ASN A 532 0.72 -2.94 23.30
CA ASN A 532 -0.10 -2.99 24.52
C ASN A 532 0.74 -2.92 25.82
N PRO A 533 1.46 -1.82 26.07
CA PRO A 533 2.35 -1.71 27.22
C PRO A 533 1.60 -1.65 28.56
N SER A 534 0.29 -1.42 28.55
CA SER A 534 -0.56 -1.34 29.75
C SER A 534 -1.38 -2.60 30.02
N CYS A 535 -1.24 -3.65 29.18
CA CYS A 535 -2.07 -4.85 29.25
C CYS A 535 -3.58 -4.54 29.26
N GLY A 536 -4.01 -3.53 28.49
CA GLY A 536 -5.38 -3.06 28.45
C GLY A 536 -6.22 -3.68 27.33
N ASN A 537 -7.49 -3.30 27.30
CA ASN A 537 -8.38 -3.55 26.16
C ASN A 537 -8.17 -2.48 25.08
N LEU A 538 -7.29 -2.78 24.11
CA LEU A 538 -7.02 -1.90 22.97
C LEU A 538 -8.28 -1.64 22.14
N ALA A 539 -9.13 -2.65 21.90
CA ALA A 539 -10.34 -2.46 21.10
C ALA A 539 -11.37 -1.53 21.77
N ASP A 540 -11.31 -1.33 23.10
CA ASP A 540 -12.19 -0.36 23.79
C ASP A 540 -11.65 1.09 23.69
N GLN A 541 -10.35 1.26 23.40
CA GLN A 541 -9.64 2.54 23.44
C GLN A 541 -9.27 3.06 22.04
N ASP A 542 -9.01 2.15 21.11
CA ASP A 542 -8.47 2.44 19.78
C ASP A 542 -9.41 1.90 18.69
N PRO A 543 -10.17 2.77 17.98
CA PRO A 543 -11.14 2.36 16.97
C PRO A 543 -10.57 1.47 15.84
N PRO A 544 -9.35 1.72 15.30
CA PRO A 544 -8.65 0.76 14.43
C PRO A 544 -8.56 -0.67 14.98
N MET A 545 -8.23 -0.84 16.26
CA MET A 545 -8.11 -2.18 16.86
C MET A 545 -9.48 -2.86 17.03
N LEU A 546 -10.53 -2.08 17.34
CA LEU A 546 -11.91 -2.59 17.32
C LEU A 546 -12.31 -3.09 15.92
N ALA A 547 -11.86 -2.37 14.90
CA ALA A 547 -12.18 -2.68 13.53
C ALA A 547 -11.46 -3.97 13.05
N VAL A 548 -10.19 -4.16 13.46
CA VAL A 548 -9.46 -5.44 13.30
C VAL A 548 -10.18 -6.59 14.01
N LEU A 549 -10.68 -6.36 15.23
CA LEU A 549 -11.44 -7.35 16.00
C LEU A 549 -12.74 -7.75 15.29
N ARG A 550 -13.56 -6.77 14.89
CA ARG A 550 -14.81 -7.00 14.13
C ARG A 550 -14.58 -7.80 12.86
N HIS A 551 -13.52 -7.45 12.13
CA HIS A 551 -13.15 -8.13 10.91
C HIS A 551 -12.77 -9.59 11.13
N THR A 552 -11.85 -9.83 12.08
CA THR A 552 -11.35 -11.17 12.38
C THR A 552 -12.48 -12.08 12.84
N LEU A 553 -13.45 -11.53 13.58
CA LEU A 553 -14.61 -12.27 14.06
C LEU A 553 -15.77 -12.33 13.05
N GLY A 554 -15.70 -11.58 11.95
CA GLY A 554 -16.77 -11.47 10.96
C GLY A 554 -18.07 -10.89 11.53
N ASN A 555 -17.99 -10.02 12.55
CA ASN A 555 -19.16 -9.47 13.24
C ASN A 555 -19.02 -7.97 13.52
N GLU A 556 -19.71 -7.16 12.72
CA GLU A 556 -19.76 -5.69 12.86
C GLU A 556 -20.56 -5.22 14.09
N SER A 557 -21.33 -6.09 14.74
CA SER A 557 -22.17 -5.72 15.90
C SER A 557 -21.38 -5.59 17.21
N ILE A 558 -20.10 -5.95 17.23
CA ILE A 558 -19.26 -5.92 18.43
C ILE A 558 -18.96 -4.47 18.79
N GLU A 559 -19.33 -4.02 19.99
CA GLU A 559 -19.07 -2.65 20.46
C GLU A 559 -17.76 -2.54 21.23
N GLY A 560 -17.28 -3.64 21.81
CA GLY A 560 -16.01 -3.67 22.52
C GLY A 560 -15.63 -5.06 23.03
N CYS A 561 -14.63 -5.10 23.89
CA CYS A 561 -14.02 -6.33 24.38
C CYS A 561 -14.96 -7.21 25.21
N LYS A 562 -15.98 -6.62 25.84
CA LYS A 562 -16.97 -7.38 26.62
C LYS A 562 -17.80 -8.34 25.78
N ASP A 563 -18.08 -7.99 24.52
CA ASP A 563 -18.93 -8.79 23.64
C ASP A 563 -18.22 -10.04 23.12
N VAL A 564 -16.88 -10.06 23.20
CA VAL A 564 -16.02 -11.09 22.62
C VAL A 564 -15.33 -11.97 23.67
N GLN A 565 -15.69 -11.83 24.95
CA GLN A 565 -15.06 -12.58 26.04
C GLN A 565 -15.13 -14.10 25.83
N SER A 566 -16.16 -14.59 25.14
CA SER A 566 -16.30 -16.01 24.79
C SER A 566 -15.17 -16.55 23.90
N TYR A 567 -14.52 -15.69 23.10
CA TYR A 567 -13.40 -16.06 22.25
C TYR A 567 -12.06 -16.13 23.00
N CYS A 568 -11.96 -15.63 24.23
CA CYS A 568 -10.73 -15.69 25.02
C CYS A 568 -10.27 -17.14 25.29
N ASN A 569 -11.21 -18.09 25.37
CA ASN A 569 -10.95 -19.54 25.52
C ASN A 569 -10.92 -20.30 24.18
N SER A 570 -10.98 -19.61 23.05
CA SER A 570 -10.93 -20.26 21.73
C SER A 570 -9.51 -20.80 21.48
N VAL A 571 -9.46 -22.03 20.97
CA VAL A 571 -8.23 -22.74 20.56
C VAL A 571 -7.70 -22.03 19.31
N SER A 572 -6.59 -21.32 19.43
CA SER A 572 -5.94 -20.63 18.30
C SER A 572 -4.50 -21.08 18.18
N ALA A 573 -4.06 -21.38 16.95
CA ALA A 573 -2.65 -21.60 16.66
C ALA A 573 -1.92 -20.24 16.58
N PRO A 574 -0.62 -20.19 16.89
CA PRO A 574 0.18 -18.94 16.88
C PRO A 574 0.25 -18.26 15.50
N VAL A 575 -0.11 -18.95 14.41
CA VAL A 575 -0.15 -18.36 13.06
C VAL A 575 -1.60 -18.09 12.62
N PRO A 576 -1.95 -16.84 12.25
CA PRO A 576 -3.25 -16.52 11.67
C PRO A 576 -3.60 -17.45 10.50
N GLY A 577 -4.80 -18.04 10.54
CA GLY A 577 -5.31 -18.91 9.46
C GLY A 577 -4.85 -20.37 9.47
N LYS A 578 -4.12 -20.85 10.50
CA LYS A 578 -3.76 -22.28 10.63
C LYS A 578 -4.44 -23.01 11.79
N GLY A 579 -5.03 -22.29 12.74
CA GLY A 579 -5.76 -22.87 13.86
C GLY A 579 -7.21 -23.25 13.52
N PRO A 580 -7.87 -24.06 14.38
CA PRO A 580 -9.27 -24.46 14.23
C PRO A 580 -10.25 -23.27 14.24
N ASP A 581 -9.84 -22.14 14.81
CA ASP A 581 -10.64 -20.92 14.89
C ASP A 581 -10.13 -19.79 13.97
N GLU A 582 -9.24 -20.10 13.03
CA GLU A 582 -8.64 -19.13 12.09
C GLU A 582 -7.88 -17.97 12.78
N GLY A 583 -7.54 -18.07 14.06
CA GLY A 583 -6.83 -17.02 14.82
C GLY A 583 -7.75 -16.05 15.59
N ARG A 584 -9.05 -16.36 15.69
CA ARG A 584 -10.03 -15.50 16.37
C ARG A 584 -9.73 -15.30 17.85
N GLY A 585 -9.39 -16.36 18.58
CA GLY A 585 -9.01 -16.27 20.00
C GLY A 585 -7.70 -15.51 20.19
N TYR A 586 -6.72 -15.74 19.31
CA TYR A 586 -5.43 -15.05 19.31
C TYR A 586 -5.60 -13.52 19.22
N VAL A 587 -6.31 -13.05 18.19
CA VAL A 587 -6.56 -11.62 18.00
C VAL A 587 -7.39 -11.04 19.15
N THR A 588 -8.37 -11.81 19.67
CA THR A 588 -9.15 -11.38 20.82
C THR A 588 -8.28 -11.16 22.04
N ARG A 589 -7.37 -12.08 22.39
CA ARG A 589 -6.44 -11.92 23.53
C ARG A 589 -5.46 -10.78 23.34
N MET A 590 -5.05 -10.53 22.10
CA MET A 590 -4.18 -9.41 21.73
C MET A 590 -4.82 -8.04 21.92
N VAL A 591 -6.06 -7.85 21.46
CA VAL A 591 -6.73 -6.54 21.53
C VAL A 591 -7.60 -6.37 22.78
N CYS A 592 -7.91 -7.44 23.50
CA CYS A 592 -8.74 -7.47 24.70
C CYS A 592 -8.04 -8.12 25.89
N SER A 593 -6.77 -7.77 26.10
CA SER A 593 -5.90 -8.47 27.06
C SER A 593 -6.41 -8.44 28.49
N ASP A 594 -7.04 -7.35 28.95
CA ASP A 594 -7.61 -7.28 30.30
C ASP A 594 -8.89 -8.12 30.44
N THR A 595 -9.80 -8.06 29.44
CA THR A 595 -11.02 -8.89 29.43
C THR A 595 -10.72 -10.39 29.32
N CYS A 596 -9.69 -10.76 28.59
CA CYS A 596 -9.20 -12.15 28.53
C CYS A 596 -8.29 -12.52 29.71
N GLY A 597 -8.12 -11.63 30.70
CA GLY A 597 -7.39 -11.94 31.93
C GLY A 597 -5.90 -12.22 31.71
N CYS A 598 -5.26 -11.63 30.70
CA CYS A 598 -3.81 -11.79 30.47
C CYS A 598 -3.00 -11.31 31.68
N GLY A 599 -3.46 -10.28 32.39
CA GLY A 599 -2.82 -9.76 33.61
C GLY A 599 -3.24 -10.45 34.92
N ASP A 600 -3.95 -11.58 34.86
CA ASP A 600 -4.40 -12.35 36.03
C ASP A 600 -3.77 -13.75 35.99
N PRO A 601 -2.73 -14.04 36.81
CA PRO A 601 -2.03 -15.33 36.78
C PRO A 601 -2.91 -16.51 37.21
N GLY A 602 -3.95 -16.27 38.01
CA GLY A 602 -4.86 -17.29 38.54
C GLY A 602 -6.25 -17.30 37.91
N GLY A 603 -6.48 -16.48 36.89
CA GLY A 603 -7.79 -16.27 36.27
C GLY A 603 -8.30 -17.48 35.46
N MET A 604 -9.56 -17.40 35.02
CA MET A 604 -10.23 -18.50 34.30
C MET A 604 -9.63 -18.82 32.92
N PHE A 605 -8.94 -17.88 32.29
CA PHE A 605 -8.38 -18.03 30.94
C PHE A 605 -6.94 -18.54 31.01
N ALA A 606 -6.67 -19.71 30.44
CA ALA A 606 -5.36 -20.36 30.48
C ALA A 606 -4.45 -19.97 29.30
N TYR A 607 -5.01 -19.69 28.12
CA TYR A 607 -4.27 -19.32 26.92
C TYR A 607 -3.52 -18.00 27.09
N VAL A 608 -2.26 -17.96 26.69
CA VAL A 608 -1.47 -16.73 26.65
C VAL A 608 -1.01 -16.34 25.24
N GLN A 609 -1.28 -17.15 24.21
CA GLN A 609 -0.98 -16.73 22.84
C GLN A 609 -1.77 -15.46 22.49
N GLY A 610 -1.06 -14.44 22.03
CA GLY A 610 -1.61 -13.13 21.76
C GLY A 610 -1.62 -12.19 22.97
N CYS A 611 -1.39 -12.68 24.19
CA CYS A 611 -1.22 -11.82 25.36
C CYS A 611 0.23 -11.30 25.46
N PRO A 612 0.46 -10.07 25.94
CA PRO A 612 1.79 -9.62 26.36
C PRO A 612 2.16 -10.19 27.74
N TYR A 613 2.14 -11.52 27.87
CA TYR A 613 2.33 -12.30 29.10
C TYR A 613 3.66 -13.03 29.11
N GLY A 614 4.29 -13.11 30.29
CA GLY A 614 5.58 -13.78 30.49
C GLY A 614 6.52 -12.93 31.36
N ASP A 615 7.71 -13.43 31.62
CA ASP A 615 8.70 -12.74 32.46
C ASP A 615 9.10 -11.39 31.83
N ASN A 616 9.00 -10.31 32.62
CA ASN A 616 9.28 -8.94 32.20
C ASN A 616 8.42 -8.38 31.04
N ARG A 617 7.30 -9.03 30.73
CA ARG A 617 6.34 -8.56 29.70
C ARG A 617 5.23 -7.69 30.30
N PRO A 618 4.60 -6.80 29.53
CA PRO A 618 3.65 -5.81 30.05
C PRO A 618 2.61 -6.35 31.04
N CYS A 619 1.94 -7.47 30.74
CA CYS A 619 0.89 -8.02 31.61
C CYS A 619 1.38 -8.60 32.93
N SER A 620 2.63 -9.03 33.07
CA SER A 620 3.17 -9.51 34.36
C SER A 620 3.68 -8.37 35.24
N THR A 621 3.94 -7.20 34.64
CA THR A 621 4.48 -6.03 35.35
C THR A 621 3.41 -5.07 35.90
N ILE A 622 2.14 -5.20 35.47
CA ILE A 622 1.07 -4.33 35.93
C ILE A 622 0.74 -4.55 37.42
N PRO A 623 0.22 -3.52 38.13
CA PRO A 623 -0.16 -3.65 39.54
C PRO A 623 -1.15 -4.78 39.81
N LYS A 624 -2.12 -5.00 38.91
CA LYS A 624 -3.14 -6.05 39.04
C LYS A 624 -2.51 -7.45 39.19
N PHE A 625 -1.60 -7.82 38.28
CA PHE A 625 -0.89 -9.10 38.33
C PHE A 625 -0.13 -9.27 39.65
N ARG A 626 0.57 -8.21 40.07
CA ARG A 626 1.34 -8.19 41.32
C ARG A 626 0.43 -8.33 42.55
N ASP A 627 -0.73 -7.67 42.55
CA ASP A 627 -1.67 -7.73 43.66
C ASP A 627 -2.30 -9.12 43.79
N GLU A 628 -2.56 -9.81 42.68
CA GLU A 628 -3.04 -11.19 42.67
C GLU A 628 -1.99 -12.15 43.27
N ILE A 629 -0.72 -12.09 42.84
CA ILE A 629 0.32 -12.94 43.44
C ILE A 629 0.57 -12.59 44.92
N TYR A 630 0.33 -11.35 45.36
CA TYR A 630 0.47 -10.94 46.75
C TYR A 630 -0.70 -11.38 47.64
N GLN A 631 -1.87 -11.59 47.05
CA GLN A 631 -3.06 -12.09 47.75
C GLN A 631 -3.15 -13.62 47.72
N ALA A 632 -2.45 -14.27 46.78
CA ALA A 632 -2.39 -15.71 46.66
C ALA A 632 -1.74 -16.38 47.89
N THR A 633 -2.12 -17.65 48.14
CA THR A 633 -1.57 -18.46 49.22
C THR A 633 -0.52 -19.44 48.70
N CYS A 634 0.52 -19.68 49.49
CA CYS A 634 1.53 -20.70 49.19
C CYS A 634 1.11 -22.13 49.56
N GLU A 635 -0.09 -22.33 50.10
CA GLU A 635 -0.63 -23.66 50.41
C GLU A 635 -1.29 -24.26 49.17
N GLU A 636 -0.83 -25.43 48.74
CA GLU A 636 -1.46 -26.19 47.66
C GLU A 636 -2.80 -26.75 48.07
N ARG A 637 -3.77 -26.66 47.15
CA ARG A 637 -5.09 -27.25 47.37
C ARG A 637 -5.08 -28.73 47.01
N THR A 638 -5.80 -29.54 47.77
CA THR A 638 -5.96 -30.96 47.44
C THR A 638 -6.71 -31.11 46.10
N PRO A 639 -6.56 -32.25 45.39
CA PRO A 639 -7.28 -32.49 44.14
C PRO A 639 -8.80 -32.32 44.26
N GLU A 640 -9.39 -32.70 45.40
CA GLU A 640 -10.82 -32.52 45.67
C GLU A 640 -11.23 -31.06 45.76
N LEU A 641 -10.38 -30.21 46.35
CA LEU A 641 -10.62 -28.76 46.45
C LEU A 641 -10.36 -28.06 45.11
N LEU A 642 -9.35 -28.48 44.36
CA LEU A 642 -9.08 -27.96 43.01
C LEU A 642 -10.23 -28.29 42.04
N ARG A 643 -10.84 -29.48 42.15
CA ARG A 643 -12.06 -29.84 41.41
C ARG A 643 -13.30 -29.02 41.78
N GLN A 644 -13.25 -28.23 42.85
CA GLN A 644 -14.29 -27.26 43.20
C GLN A 644 -13.87 -25.83 42.87
N HIS A 645 -12.66 -25.62 42.39
CA HIS A 645 -12.12 -24.32 42.06
C HIS A 645 -12.34 -24.02 40.58
N GLU A 646 -13.20 -23.05 40.29
CA GLU A 646 -13.62 -22.72 38.93
C GLU A 646 -12.47 -22.39 37.97
N PRO A 647 -11.46 -21.55 38.32
CA PRO A 647 -10.33 -21.30 37.41
C PRO A 647 -9.55 -22.56 37.04
N TRP A 648 -9.30 -23.46 37.99
CA TRP A 648 -8.62 -24.73 37.75
C TRP A 648 -9.40 -25.61 36.78
N LEU A 649 -10.71 -25.75 36.99
CA LEU A 649 -11.57 -26.51 36.08
C LEU A 649 -11.59 -25.91 34.68
N SER A 650 -11.61 -24.58 34.57
CA SER A 650 -11.55 -23.88 33.28
C SER A 650 -10.26 -24.20 32.53
N TRP A 651 -9.11 -24.24 33.21
CA TRP A 651 -7.83 -24.62 32.59
C TRP A 651 -7.84 -26.07 32.11
N VAL A 652 -8.33 -27.01 32.94
CA VAL A 652 -8.47 -28.41 32.55
C VAL A 652 -9.34 -28.53 31.29
N GLU A 653 -10.45 -27.79 31.22
CA GLU A 653 -11.35 -27.83 30.07
C GLU A 653 -10.74 -27.18 28.82
N VAL A 654 -9.98 -26.09 28.99
CA VAL A 654 -9.21 -25.46 27.91
C VAL A 654 -8.23 -26.47 27.28
N ILE A 655 -7.49 -27.22 28.10
CA ILE A 655 -6.53 -28.22 27.61
C ILE A 655 -7.27 -29.38 26.92
N ARG A 656 -8.43 -29.81 27.44
CA ARG A 656 -9.28 -30.81 26.74
C ARG A 656 -9.80 -30.30 25.39
N ASN A 657 -10.18 -29.02 25.33
CA ASN A 657 -10.61 -28.39 24.08
C ASN A 657 -9.48 -28.37 23.06
N TRP A 658 -8.23 -28.11 23.48
CA TRP A 658 -7.07 -28.26 22.59
C TRP A 658 -6.93 -29.69 22.08
N ALA A 659 -6.96 -30.67 22.99
CA ALA A 659 -6.81 -32.09 22.67
C ALA A 659 -7.86 -32.61 21.66
N THR A 660 -9.05 -32.01 21.67
CA THR A 660 -10.19 -32.43 20.84
C THR A 660 -10.47 -31.48 19.68
N ALA A 661 -9.70 -30.40 19.54
CA ALA A 661 -9.90 -29.44 18.48
C ALA A 661 -9.68 -30.07 17.10
N GLY A 662 -10.49 -29.66 16.13
CA GLY A 662 -10.29 -30.09 14.74
C GLY A 662 -8.96 -29.59 14.18
N GLY A 663 -8.31 -30.37 13.33
CA GLY A 663 -7.00 -30.06 12.76
C GLY A 663 -5.88 -30.89 13.39
N ASN A 664 -4.74 -30.94 12.71
CA ASN A 664 -3.54 -31.63 13.18
C ASN A 664 -2.69 -30.64 13.99
N LEU A 665 -3.13 -30.34 15.22
CA LEU A 665 -2.35 -29.55 16.18
C LEU A 665 -1.32 -30.45 16.84
N ASP A 666 -0.13 -29.93 17.10
CA ASP A 666 0.89 -30.68 17.80
C ASP A 666 0.51 -30.85 19.29
N GLY A 667 0.94 -31.97 19.89
CA GLY A 667 0.71 -32.27 21.30
C GLY A 667 -0.73 -32.63 21.71
N GLN A 668 -1.63 -32.96 20.77
CA GLN A 668 -3.05 -33.26 21.10
C GLN A 668 -3.24 -34.47 22.03
N GLU A 669 -2.47 -35.55 21.84
CA GLU A 669 -2.58 -36.75 22.68
C GLU A 669 -2.06 -36.45 24.09
N GLU A 670 -0.93 -35.77 24.16
CA GLU A 670 -0.29 -35.33 25.39
C GLU A 670 -1.16 -34.32 26.15
N ALA A 671 -1.89 -33.44 25.44
CA ALA A 671 -2.88 -32.53 26.02
C ALA A 671 -3.97 -33.27 26.79
N LEU A 672 -4.50 -34.35 26.21
CA LEU A 672 -5.55 -35.13 26.85
C LEU A 672 -5.03 -35.79 28.13
N LEU A 673 -3.81 -36.34 28.09
CA LEU A 673 -3.16 -36.95 29.24
C LEU A 673 -2.87 -35.90 30.33
N LEU A 674 -2.38 -34.72 29.95
CA LEU A 674 -2.15 -33.59 30.85
C LEU A 674 -3.44 -33.14 31.53
N ALA A 675 -4.50 -32.91 30.76
CA ALA A 675 -5.80 -32.50 31.31
C ALA A 675 -6.36 -33.54 32.29
N GLN A 676 -6.23 -34.83 31.98
CA GLN A 676 -6.66 -35.91 32.87
C GLN A 676 -5.81 -35.95 34.14
N ALA A 677 -4.50 -35.79 34.03
CA ALA A 677 -3.59 -35.75 35.18
C ALA A 677 -3.87 -34.56 36.11
N LEU A 678 -4.09 -33.36 35.55
CA LEU A 678 -4.49 -32.17 36.30
C LEU A 678 -5.83 -32.37 37.04
N TYR A 679 -6.79 -33.04 36.41
CA TYR A 679 -8.10 -33.30 37.01
C TYR A 679 -8.05 -34.34 38.15
N ASP A 680 -7.30 -35.42 37.95
CA ASP A 680 -7.26 -36.55 38.88
C ASP A 680 -6.31 -36.29 40.05
N HIS A 681 -5.14 -35.70 39.77
CA HIS A 681 -4.02 -35.59 40.71
C HIS A 681 -3.75 -34.17 41.21
N GLY A 682 -4.46 -33.15 40.72
CA GLY A 682 -4.22 -31.76 41.14
C GLY A 682 -2.77 -31.36 40.88
N CYS A 683 -2.08 -30.83 41.90
CA CYS A 683 -0.66 -30.47 41.80
C CYS A 683 0.30 -31.67 41.67
N GLY A 684 -0.15 -32.90 41.97
CA GLY A 684 0.63 -34.12 41.74
C GLY A 684 0.68 -34.61 40.28
N PHE A 685 0.15 -33.83 39.32
CA PHE A 685 0.05 -34.23 37.91
C PHE A 685 1.41 -34.49 37.25
N GLY A 686 2.44 -33.71 37.59
CA GLY A 686 3.76 -33.83 36.97
C GLY A 686 4.45 -35.17 37.25
N GLU A 687 4.33 -35.68 38.48
CA GLU A 687 4.84 -37.02 38.83
C GLU A 687 4.08 -38.12 38.07
N ASN A 688 2.77 -37.96 37.91
CA ASN A 688 1.93 -38.89 37.17
C ASN A 688 2.29 -38.94 35.67
N LEU A 689 2.50 -37.79 35.03
CA LEU A 689 2.93 -37.72 33.63
C LEU A 689 4.33 -38.29 33.42
N THR A 690 5.25 -37.99 34.34
CA THR A 690 6.60 -38.55 34.31
C THR A 690 6.58 -40.08 34.43
N ALA A 691 5.70 -40.63 35.27
CA ALA A 691 5.50 -42.08 35.38
C ALA A 691 4.91 -42.72 34.10
N GLN A 692 4.24 -41.93 33.27
CA GLN A 692 3.71 -42.32 31.96
C GLN A 692 4.68 -42.05 30.80
N ASN A 693 5.92 -41.61 31.07
CA ASN A 693 6.90 -41.17 30.07
C ASN A 693 6.43 -40.00 29.19
N VAL A 694 5.57 -39.12 29.69
CA VAL A 694 5.15 -37.90 28.99
C VAL A 694 5.98 -36.72 29.51
N THR A 695 6.76 -36.09 28.64
CA THR A 695 7.57 -34.91 28.96
C THR A 695 6.72 -33.65 28.84
N TRP A 696 6.23 -33.16 29.98
CA TRP A 696 5.33 -32.01 30.02
C TRP A 696 6.04 -30.65 30.10
N GLY A 697 7.33 -30.64 30.45
CA GLY A 697 8.12 -29.43 30.74
C GLY A 697 8.40 -29.32 32.24
N ASP A 698 8.28 -28.11 32.78
CA ASP A 698 8.32 -27.83 34.21
C ASP A 698 7.23 -26.83 34.64
N CYS A 699 7.25 -26.46 35.92
CA CYS A 699 6.26 -25.58 36.52
C CYS A 699 6.25 -24.13 36.01
N HIS A 700 7.31 -23.71 35.32
CA HIS A 700 7.54 -22.36 34.86
C HIS A 700 7.54 -22.27 33.33
N GLU A 701 7.86 -23.37 32.64
CA GLU A 701 7.93 -23.43 31.18
C GLU A 701 7.36 -24.77 30.68
N TRP A 702 6.47 -24.71 29.68
CA TRP A 702 5.95 -25.90 29.02
C TRP A 702 7.00 -26.44 28.02
N ASN A 703 6.98 -27.74 27.76
CA ASN A 703 7.89 -28.35 26.77
C ASN A 703 7.61 -27.78 25.35
N GLU A 704 8.66 -27.52 24.56
CA GLU A 704 8.58 -27.07 23.16
C GLU A 704 7.78 -28.02 22.26
N ASP A 705 7.64 -29.30 22.64
CA ASP A 705 6.79 -30.27 21.94
C ASP A 705 5.29 -29.88 21.96
N PHE A 706 4.88 -29.05 22.93
CA PHE A 706 3.57 -28.44 22.93
C PHE A 706 3.65 -27.11 22.17
N ASP A 707 3.09 -27.06 20.96
CA ASP A 707 2.96 -25.82 20.15
C ASP A 707 1.91 -24.86 20.75
N TRP A 708 1.82 -24.79 22.08
CA TRP A 708 0.95 -23.90 22.83
C TRP A 708 1.72 -23.12 23.90
N ASP A 709 1.18 -21.95 24.22
CA ASP A 709 1.58 -21.16 25.37
C ASP A 709 0.40 -21.04 26.32
N PHE A 710 0.51 -21.70 27.48
CA PHE A 710 -0.44 -21.55 28.59
C PHE A 710 0.23 -20.85 29.76
N LYS A 711 -0.60 -20.22 30.60
CA LYS A 711 -0.16 -19.77 31.92
C LYS A 711 0.45 -20.92 32.71
N THR A 712 1.40 -20.58 33.57
CA THR A 712 2.12 -21.58 34.34
C THR A 712 1.29 -22.08 35.52
N VAL A 713 1.43 -23.35 35.88
CA VAL A 713 0.69 -23.95 37.01
C VAL A 713 1.20 -23.48 38.38
N ALA A 714 2.32 -22.77 38.42
CA ALA A 714 2.98 -22.32 39.65
C ALA A 714 2.07 -21.49 40.58
N PHE A 715 1.08 -20.79 40.03
CA PHE A 715 0.09 -20.06 40.81
C PHE A 715 -0.77 -20.99 41.69
N PHE A 716 -1.19 -22.14 41.15
CA PHE A 716 -2.02 -23.12 41.85
C PHE A 716 -1.21 -24.13 42.67
N CYS A 717 0.03 -24.39 42.25
CA CYS A 717 0.90 -25.43 42.79
C CYS A 717 2.24 -24.90 43.34
N PRO A 718 2.23 -23.95 44.29
CA PRO A 718 3.44 -23.30 44.77
C PRO A 718 4.46 -24.23 45.46
N GLU A 719 4.03 -25.32 46.11
CA GLU A 719 4.93 -26.22 46.84
C GLU A 719 5.64 -27.19 45.89
N THR A 720 4.87 -27.81 45.00
CA THR A 720 5.32 -28.69 43.92
C THR A 720 6.26 -27.94 42.99
N CYS A 721 5.91 -26.69 42.66
CA CYS A 721 6.74 -25.81 41.84
C CYS A 721 7.88 -25.12 42.60
N GLN A 722 8.06 -25.44 43.89
CA GLN A 722 9.14 -24.92 44.71
C GLN A 722 9.26 -23.38 44.65
N CYS A 723 8.13 -22.68 44.72
CA CYS A 723 8.11 -21.22 44.65
C CYS A 723 8.97 -20.62 45.77
N THR A 724 10.05 -19.95 45.38
CA THR A 724 10.98 -19.31 46.31
C THR A 724 11.11 -17.82 46.03
N ALA A 725 11.86 -17.11 46.85
CA ALA A 725 12.23 -15.73 46.54
C ALA A 725 12.99 -15.55 45.20
N ALA A 726 13.62 -16.62 44.69
CA ALA A 726 14.34 -16.58 43.41
C ALA A 726 13.40 -16.69 42.20
N THR A 727 12.22 -17.31 42.34
CA THR A 727 11.24 -17.50 41.25
C THR A 727 10.21 -16.39 41.23
N ARG A 728 10.55 -15.19 41.72
CA ARG A 728 9.63 -14.05 41.86
C ARG A 728 9.11 -13.52 40.53
N GLU A 729 9.89 -13.66 39.46
CA GLU A 729 9.50 -13.18 38.12
C GLU A 729 8.42 -14.07 37.48
N SER A 730 8.31 -15.33 37.95
CA SER A 730 7.26 -16.26 37.52
C SER A 730 5.90 -15.96 38.19
N SER A 731 4.83 -16.61 37.72
CA SER A 731 3.47 -16.56 38.32
C SER A 731 3.35 -17.20 39.72
N CYS A 732 4.48 -17.41 40.41
CA CYS A 732 4.52 -17.91 41.78
C CYS A 732 3.81 -16.95 42.76
N PRO A 733 3.00 -17.47 43.70
CA PRO A 733 2.49 -16.71 44.83
C PRO A 733 3.63 -16.05 45.61
N PHE A 734 3.46 -14.79 45.94
CA PHE A 734 4.43 -13.98 46.68
C PHE A 734 3.78 -13.20 47.82
N PRO A 735 3.01 -13.84 48.71
CA PRO A 735 2.19 -13.11 49.66
C PRO A 735 3.02 -12.28 50.61
N ARG A 736 2.56 -11.04 50.82
CA ARG A 736 3.25 -10.02 51.62
C ARG A 736 4.68 -9.71 51.15
N GLY A 737 5.01 -9.95 49.88
CA GLY A 737 6.35 -9.67 49.38
C GLY A 737 7.40 -10.69 49.81
N LYS A 738 7.00 -11.91 50.17
CA LYS A 738 7.90 -13.00 50.59
C LYS A 738 7.64 -14.25 49.74
N GLY A 739 8.71 -14.99 49.44
CA GLY A 739 8.61 -16.29 48.76
C GLY A 739 8.04 -17.37 49.67
N CYS A 740 7.48 -18.45 49.10
CA CYS A 740 6.86 -19.51 49.89
C CYS A 740 7.85 -20.21 50.84
N ASP A 741 9.13 -20.27 50.46
CA ASP A 741 10.21 -20.77 51.31
C ASP A 741 10.43 -19.93 52.59
N GLN A 742 10.18 -18.63 52.52
CA GLN A 742 10.32 -17.68 53.62
C GLN A 742 9.10 -17.65 54.56
N LEU A 743 7.97 -18.22 54.11
CA LEU A 743 6.72 -18.22 54.86
C LEU A 743 6.54 -19.46 55.73
N LYS A 744 7.52 -20.37 55.76
CA LYS A 744 7.53 -21.58 56.61
C LYS A 744 7.35 -21.27 58.10
N ASP A 745 7.78 -20.10 58.56
CA ASP A 745 7.65 -19.65 59.95
C ASP A 745 6.37 -18.82 60.21
N CYS A 746 5.49 -18.68 59.21
CA CYS A 746 4.25 -17.91 59.29
C CYS A 746 3.03 -18.81 59.50
N VAL A 747 2.00 -18.29 60.16
CA VAL A 747 0.72 -18.99 60.32
C VAL A 747 -0.29 -18.46 59.31
N LEU A 748 -0.86 -19.34 58.49
CA LEU A 748 -1.95 -19.02 57.58
C LEU A 748 -3.29 -19.13 58.34
N GLN A 749 -4.03 -18.03 58.44
CA GLN A 749 -5.36 -18.03 59.03
C GLN A 749 -6.30 -17.22 58.15
N ARG A 750 -7.44 -17.82 57.73
CA ARG A 750 -8.42 -17.20 56.82
C ARG A 750 -7.76 -16.64 55.54
N GLN A 751 -6.85 -17.42 54.93
CA GLN A 751 -6.09 -17.04 53.74
C GLN A 751 -5.17 -15.81 53.89
N GLN A 752 -4.85 -15.41 55.12
CA GLN A 752 -3.84 -14.38 55.38
C GLN A 752 -2.68 -14.93 56.20
N TYR A 753 -1.46 -14.60 55.81
CA TYR A 753 -0.24 -14.97 56.52
C TYR A 753 0.06 -13.98 57.65
N TYR A 754 0.27 -14.53 58.84
CA TYR A 754 0.76 -13.82 60.01
C TYR A 754 2.16 -14.34 60.32
N CYS A 755 3.19 -13.54 60.03
CA CYS A 755 4.59 -13.90 60.25
C CYS A 755 5.12 -13.26 61.54
N ILE A 756 5.96 -13.99 62.27
CA ILE A 756 6.68 -13.45 63.43
C ILE A 756 7.67 -12.38 62.92
N GLY A 757 7.59 -11.17 63.47
CA GLY A 757 8.44 -10.05 63.09
C GLY A 757 7.81 -9.06 62.09
N ASP A 758 6.60 -9.35 61.58
CA ASP A 758 5.84 -8.32 60.87
C ASP A 758 5.40 -7.21 61.85
N PRO A 759 5.25 -5.95 61.38
CA PRO A 759 4.79 -4.86 62.23
C PRO A 759 3.46 -5.19 62.90
N GLY A 760 3.45 -5.25 64.24
CA GLY A 760 2.28 -5.58 65.05
C GLY A 760 2.09 -7.07 65.39
N VAL A 761 3.00 -7.96 64.96
CA VAL A 761 2.97 -9.40 65.27
C VAL A 761 4.23 -9.81 66.03
N ASP A 762 4.24 -9.52 67.34
CA ASP A 762 5.37 -9.89 68.23
C ASP A 762 5.36 -11.38 68.61
N ARG A 763 4.16 -11.96 68.75
CA ARG A 763 3.99 -13.37 69.13
C ARG A 763 2.64 -13.90 68.67
N ILE A 764 2.64 -15.07 68.04
CA ILE A 764 1.42 -15.79 67.68
C ILE A 764 1.04 -16.71 68.86
N GLN A 765 -0.11 -16.47 69.49
CA GLN A 765 -0.62 -17.32 70.57
C GLN A 765 -1.85 -18.10 70.08
N GLY A 766 -1.69 -19.42 69.96
CA GLY A 766 -2.79 -20.36 69.73
C GLY A 766 -3.37 -20.85 71.05
N GLY A 767 -4.66 -20.62 71.28
CA GLY A 767 -5.42 -21.22 72.37
C GLY A 767 -6.09 -22.51 71.88
N ILE A 768 -5.90 -23.61 72.60
CA ILE A 768 -6.67 -24.84 72.35
C ILE A 768 -7.66 -24.96 73.50
N GLY A 769 -8.91 -24.57 73.22
CA GLY A 769 -10.04 -24.84 74.10
C GLY A 769 -10.35 -26.34 74.08
N ILE A 770 -10.37 -26.97 75.25
CA ILE A 770 -10.84 -28.36 75.37
C ILE A 770 -11.89 -28.39 76.45
N ALA A 771 -13.12 -28.69 76.06
CA ALA A 771 -14.18 -29.01 76.98
C ALA A 771 -14.00 -30.46 77.44
N TYR A 772 -13.82 -30.66 78.75
CA TYR A 772 -13.75 -31.98 79.35
C TYR A 772 -14.56 -31.99 80.65
N SER A 773 -15.24 -33.11 80.94
CA SER A 773 -16.07 -33.28 82.13
C SER A 773 -15.37 -34.16 83.17
N SER A 774 -14.22 -33.75 83.70
CA SER A 774 -13.56 -34.49 84.79
C SER A 774 -12.88 -33.56 85.78
N ALA A 775 -12.90 -33.91 87.07
CA ALA A 775 -12.44 -33.07 88.17
C ALA A 775 -10.90 -32.90 88.30
N ASP A 776 -10.09 -33.57 87.48
CA ASP A 776 -8.61 -33.53 87.60
C ASP A 776 -7.94 -32.64 86.54
N PHE A 777 -7.99 -31.33 86.79
CA PHE A 777 -7.40 -30.28 85.96
C PHE A 777 -5.89 -30.47 85.68
N ALA A 778 -5.16 -31.03 86.64
CA ALA A 778 -3.71 -31.20 86.54
C ALA A 778 -3.31 -32.31 85.55
N ILE A 779 -4.06 -33.42 85.52
CA ILE A 779 -3.76 -34.56 84.64
C ILE A 779 -4.09 -34.19 83.19
N VAL A 780 -5.21 -33.51 82.96
CA VAL A 780 -5.59 -33.07 81.61
C VAL A 780 -4.56 -32.09 81.06
N LYS A 781 -4.16 -31.06 81.82
CA LYS A 781 -3.15 -30.07 81.39
C LYS A 781 -1.81 -30.72 81.04
N LEU A 782 -1.36 -31.69 81.83
CA LEU A 782 -0.09 -32.40 81.58
C LEU A 782 -0.18 -33.34 80.36
N THR A 783 -1.28 -34.07 80.24
CA THR A 783 -1.53 -35.00 79.13
C THR A 783 -1.68 -34.26 77.81
N LEU A 784 -2.37 -33.11 77.82
CA LEU A 784 -2.51 -32.26 76.66
C LEU A 784 -1.19 -31.66 76.21
N ARG A 785 -0.39 -31.16 77.16
CA ARG A 785 0.91 -30.58 76.83
C ARG A 785 1.84 -31.64 76.23
N ARG A 786 1.79 -32.88 76.72
CA ARG A 786 2.50 -34.03 76.11
C ARG A 786 1.99 -34.33 74.70
N ALA A 787 0.68 -34.39 74.51
CA ALA A 787 0.07 -34.65 73.21
C ALA A 787 0.45 -33.56 72.19
N LEU A 788 0.38 -32.29 72.59
CA LEU A 788 0.67 -31.14 71.72
C LEU A 788 2.15 -31.00 71.39
N VAL A 789 3.05 -31.24 72.35
CA VAL A 789 4.50 -31.29 72.06
C VAL A 789 4.79 -32.40 71.03
N LYS A 790 4.09 -33.52 71.12
CA LYS A 790 4.25 -34.65 70.19
C LYS A 790 3.61 -34.39 68.82
N LEU A 791 2.48 -33.68 68.77
CA LEU A 791 1.73 -33.39 67.55
C LEU A 791 2.36 -32.23 66.75
N LEU A 792 2.90 -31.22 67.44
CA LEU A 792 3.41 -29.98 66.83
C LEU A 792 4.94 -29.96 66.67
N GLY A 793 5.66 -30.97 67.16
CA GLY A 793 7.12 -31.07 66.99
C GLY A 793 7.96 -29.99 67.70
N VAL A 794 7.38 -29.17 68.58
CA VAL A 794 8.03 -28.04 69.24
C VAL A 794 8.58 -28.37 70.63
N PRO A 795 9.70 -27.75 71.07
CA PRO A 795 10.33 -28.05 72.37
C PRO A 795 9.39 -27.75 73.55
N TRP A 796 9.44 -28.59 74.59
CA TRP A 796 8.54 -28.57 75.76
C TRP A 796 8.31 -27.19 76.40
N ARG A 797 9.31 -26.31 76.33
CA ARG A 797 9.26 -24.94 76.88
C ARG A 797 8.49 -23.94 76.02
N ALA A 798 8.30 -24.21 74.73
CA ALA A 798 7.60 -23.33 73.79
C ALA A 798 6.07 -23.45 73.87
N VAL A 799 5.56 -24.55 74.42
CA VAL A 799 4.12 -24.80 74.56
C VAL A 799 3.64 -24.39 75.95
N THR A 800 2.92 -23.27 76.05
CA THR A 800 2.15 -22.88 77.23
C THR A 800 0.67 -23.16 77.01
N VAL A 801 0.14 -24.16 77.71
CA VAL A 801 -1.31 -24.44 77.73
C VAL A 801 -1.93 -23.59 78.84
N ASN A 802 -2.67 -22.54 78.48
CA ASN A 802 -3.49 -21.79 79.42
C ASN A 802 -4.95 -22.20 79.21
N ILE A 803 -5.61 -22.66 80.28
CA ILE A 803 -7.03 -23.00 80.27
C ILE A 803 -7.74 -21.81 80.89
N PHE A 804 -8.44 -21.01 80.08
CA PHE A 804 -9.24 -19.88 80.56
C PHE A 804 -10.72 -20.25 80.46
N PHE A 805 -11.42 -20.15 81.60
CA PHE A 805 -12.87 -20.25 81.80
C PHE A 805 -13.56 -21.60 81.53
N VAL A 806 -14.45 -21.95 82.47
CA VAL A 806 -15.51 -22.96 82.34
C VAL A 806 -16.83 -22.18 82.37
N GLU A 807 -17.43 -21.93 81.21
CA GLU A 807 -18.84 -21.54 81.15
C GLU A 807 -19.66 -22.76 80.74
N VAL A 808 -20.58 -23.17 81.62
CA VAL A 808 -21.56 -24.21 81.33
C VAL A 808 -22.72 -23.55 80.59
N TYR A 809 -22.65 -23.50 79.27
CA TYR A 809 -23.84 -23.27 78.45
C TYR A 809 -24.58 -24.60 78.29
N PHE A 810 -25.75 -24.69 78.91
CA PHE A 810 -26.80 -25.52 78.33
C PHE A 810 -27.37 -24.72 77.17
N ASP A 811 -27.13 -25.15 75.95
CA ASP A 811 -27.99 -24.67 74.87
C ASP A 811 -28.41 -25.75 73.90
N VAL A 812 -29.70 -25.66 73.64
CA VAL A 812 -30.55 -26.51 72.83
C VAL A 812 -30.30 -26.12 71.36
N TRP A 813 -30.31 -27.11 70.48
CA TRP A 813 -30.15 -26.91 69.04
C TRP A 813 -31.14 -25.84 68.50
N ARG A 814 -30.60 -24.77 67.91
CA ARG A 814 -31.24 -24.03 66.81
C ARG A 814 -30.21 -23.77 65.71
N THR A 815 -30.39 -24.45 64.59
CA THR A 815 -29.87 -24.06 63.28
C THR A 815 -30.77 -23.00 62.66
N PRO A 816 -30.23 -21.98 61.96
CA PRO A 816 -30.92 -21.34 60.86
C PRO A 816 -30.38 -21.88 59.52
N LEU A 817 -31.29 -22.35 58.66
CA LEU A 817 -31.13 -22.28 57.21
C LEU A 817 -31.89 -21.03 56.71
N PRO A 818 -31.45 -20.42 55.60
CA PRO A 818 -31.92 -19.10 55.19
C PRO A 818 -33.30 -19.14 54.53
N GLY A 819 -34.08 -18.08 54.77
CA GLY A 819 -35.26 -17.72 54.00
C GLY A 819 -36.56 -18.39 54.48
N VAL A 820 -37.37 -17.66 55.26
CA VAL A 820 -38.82 -17.51 55.12
C VAL A 820 -39.27 -16.37 56.05
N ASP A 821 -40.17 -15.56 55.50
CA ASP A 821 -40.77 -14.32 55.98
C ASP A 821 -41.52 -14.47 57.33
N LEU A 822 -41.39 -13.44 58.19
CA LEU A 822 -41.92 -13.39 59.55
C LEU A 822 -43.21 -12.56 59.56
N ASP A 823 -44.34 -13.19 59.25
CA ASP A 823 -45.66 -12.60 59.55
C ASP A 823 -46.78 -13.62 59.80
N SER A 824 -46.48 -14.88 60.10
CA SER A 824 -47.50 -15.87 60.47
C SER A 824 -46.90 -17.01 61.27
N VAL A 825 -47.29 -17.16 62.54
CA VAL A 825 -47.64 -18.41 63.26
C VAL A 825 -47.65 -18.07 64.76
N GLU A 826 -48.72 -17.37 65.16
CA GLU A 826 -49.31 -17.52 66.48
C GLU A 826 -50.30 -18.68 66.37
N GLN A 827 -50.35 -19.56 67.38
CA GLN A 827 -51.14 -20.80 67.47
C GLN A 827 -50.52 -22.03 66.79
N ILE A 828 -49.95 -22.91 67.62
CA ILE A 828 -50.26 -24.36 67.69
C ILE A 828 -49.31 -25.01 68.72
N LEU A 829 -49.89 -25.84 69.61
CA LEU A 829 -49.29 -26.73 70.62
C LEU A 829 -49.13 -26.22 72.07
N MET A 830 -50.28 -26.04 72.73
CA MET A 830 -50.43 -26.50 74.11
C MET A 830 -50.80 -28.00 74.11
N GLY A 831 -50.15 -28.81 74.95
CA GLY A 831 -50.66 -30.14 75.30
C GLY A 831 -49.62 -31.27 75.34
N VAL A 832 -48.69 -31.23 76.29
CA VAL A 832 -48.01 -32.44 76.78
C VAL A 832 -47.87 -32.34 78.30
N ASP A 833 -48.25 -33.43 78.97
CA ASP A 833 -48.38 -33.61 80.40
C ASP A 833 -47.01 -33.67 81.11
N LYS A 834 -46.89 -32.93 82.22
CA LYS A 834 -45.64 -32.66 82.95
C LYS A 834 -45.11 -33.90 83.67
N GLU A 835 -45.96 -34.89 83.96
CA GLU A 835 -45.55 -36.14 84.64
C GLU A 835 -44.90 -37.17 83.69
N GLN A 836 -45.26 -37.21 82.40
CA GLN A 836 -44.62 -38.10 81.43
C GLN A 836 -43.19 -37.64 81.07
N PHE A 837 -42.94 -36.34 81.05
CA PHE A 837 -41.62 -35.78 80.80
C PHE A 837 -40.64 -36.08 81.96
N LEU A 838 -41.11 -36.01 83.21
CA LEU A 838 -40.29 -36.30 84.39
C LEU A 838 -39.93 -37.80 84.55
N GLN A 839 -40.78 -38.71 84.07
CA GLN A 839 -40.46 -40.14 84.05
C GLN A 839 -39.47 -40.53 82.93
N ALA A 840 -39.59 -39.94 81.74
CA ALA A 840 -38.62 -40.13 80.65
C ALA A 840 -37.24 -39.54 80.99
N TRP A 841 -37.22 -38.37 81.64
CA TRP A 841 -36.00 -37.69 82.07
C TRP A 841 -35.19 -38.49 83.10
N ASN A 842 -35.87 -39.11 84.08
CA ASN A 842 -35.21 -39.91 85.11
C ASN A 842 -34.75 -41.30 84.60
N GLN A 843 -35.39 -41.86 83.56
CA GLN A 843 -34.92 -43.08 82.90
C GLN A 843 -33.68 -42.87 82.01
N GLN A 844 -33.47 -41.66 81.50
CA GLN A 844 -32.31 -41.34 80.64
C GLN A 844 -31.05 -40.94 81.43
N LEU A 845 -31.21 -40.50 82.69
CA LEU A 845 -30.10 -40.18 83.60
C LEU A 845 -29.42 -41.43 84.21
N ALA A 846 -30.11 -42.57 84.27
CA ALA A 846 -29.55 -43.81 84.82
C ALA A 846 -28.75 -44.66 83.80
N ALA A 847 -28.73 -44.27 82.52
CA ALA A 847 -28.15 -45.09 81.43
C ALA A 847 -26.89 -44.49 80.76
N ASN A 848 -26.40 -43.33 81.18
CA ASN A 848 -25.24 -42.70 80.54
C ASN A 848 -23.90 -43.07 81.21
N GLN A 849 -23.27 -44.14 80.70
CA GLN A 849 -21.80 -44.16 80.60
C GLN A 849 -21.39 -43.23 79.44
N LEU A 850 -21.06 -41.98 79.76
CA LEU A 850 -20.52 -41.02 78.81
C LEU A 850 -18.99 -40.94 78.94
N SER A 851 -18.30 -41.70 78.10
CA SER A 851 -16.96 -41.35 77.63
C SER A 851 -17.10 -40.72 76.24
N GLN A 852 -17.33 -39.40 76.16
CA GLN A 852 -17.15 -38.64 74.93
C GLN A 852 -16.36 -37.37 75.21
N LEU A 853 -15.11 -37.35 74.74
CA LEU A 853 -14.27 -36.17 74.66
C LEU A 853 -14.66 -35.42 73.39
N LYS A 854 -15.32 -34.26 73.51
CA LYS A 854 -15.61 -33.39 72.36
C LYS A 854 -14.62 -32.22 72.39
N VAL A 855 -13.59 -32.30 71.54
CA VAL A 855 -12.61 -31.22 71.37
C VAL A 855 -13.16 -30.23 70.35
N SER A 856 -13.42 -29.00 70.77
CA SER A 856 -13.78 -27.88 69.91
C SER A 856 -12.65 -26.86 69.99
N VAL A 857 -11.87 -26.72 68.92
CA VAL A 857 -10.79 -25.72 68.85
C VAL A 857 -11.42 -24.38 68.46
N THR A 858 -11.34 -23.38 69.34
CA THR A 858 -11.85 -22.04 69.07
C THR A 858 -10.77 -20.97 69.33
N TYR A 859 -10.48 -20.21 68.26
CA TYR A 859 -9.70 -18.97 68.12
C TYR A 859 -8.18 -18.95 68.41
N PHE A 860 -7.42 -18.46 67.41
CA PHE A 860 -6.09 -17.87 67.59
C PHE A 860 -6.27 -16.38 67.91
N GLN A 861 -5.50 -15.86 68.88
CA GLN A 861 -5.47 -14.44 69.18
C GLN A 861 -4.08 -13.92 68.82
N VAL A 862 -4.00 -13.04 67.82
CA VAL A 862 -2.79 -12.30 67.50
C VAL A 862 -2.69 -11.16 68.50
N ALA A 863 -1.76 -11.28 69.46
CA ALA A 863 -1.58 -10.26 70.49
C ALA A 863 -0.63 -9.17 69.95
N SER A 864 -1.20 -8.02 69.62
CA SER A 864 -0.46 -6.77 69.44
C SER A 864 -0.16 -6.19 70.82
N LYS A 865 1.07 -5.71 71.04
CA LYS A 865 1.43 -5.00 72.25
C LYS A 865 0.70 -3.65 72.23
N GLY A 866 -0.38 -3.54 73.00
CA GLY A 866 -0.99 -2.25 73.31
C GLY A 866 0.07 -1.31 73.85
N THR A 867 0.27 -0.19 73.17
CA THR A 867 0.75 1.01 73.83
C THR A 867 -0.31 1.39 74.85
N ASP A 868 0.07 1.37 76.12
CA ASP A 868 -0.69 1.99 77.19
C ASP A 868 -0.90 3.48 76.85
N GLU A 869 -2.05 3.84 76.28
CA GLU A 869 -2.67 5.15 76.48
C GLU A 869 -4.17 4.92 76.73
N GLU A 870 -4.63 5.47 77.87
CA GLU A 870 -6.00 5.43 78.36
C GLU A 870 -7.00 6.04 77.35
N GLY A 871 -8.16 5.40 77.19
CA GLY A 871 -9.30 5.92 76.43
C GLY A 871 -10.36 4.86 76.15
#